data_AF-A0A2D4YGB5-F1
#
_entry.id   AF-A0A2D4YGB5-F1
#
_cell.length_a   1.000
_cell.length_b   1.000
_cell.length_c   1.000
_cell.angle_alpha   90.00
_cell.angle_beta   90.00
_cell.angle_gamma   90.00
#
_symmetry.space_group_name_H-M   'P 1'
#
loop_
_entity.id
_entity.type
_entity.pdbx_description
1 polymer ?
#
loop_
_entity_poly.entity_id
_entity_poly.type
_entity_poly.pdbx_seq_one_letter_code
_entity_poly.pdbx_strand_id
1 'polypeptide(L)'
;MPKNKNIKSILLIGSGPIIIGQACEFDYSGSQALRSLREDGIETILINSNPATIMTDPAMADHVYLLPLTTKSIVKILKEHPHIDAVLPTMGGQTALNLCIEADEKGIWEDFGVEIIGVNIDAINITEDREKFRELMLEIGVGMAPQATATSFLKGKEIAQEYGFPLCIRASFTLGGAGASIVYDEKEFDEALTRGLEISPIHEVMIDKAMMGWKEYELELLRDKNDNVVIICTIENMDPMGIHTGDSITVAPAMTLSDKTFQKMRDMAIHMMRSIGDFAGGCNVQFAVSPDEEEEIIAIEINPRVSRSSALASKATGYPIAKIAAKLALGYTLDELSNQITKSTSALFEPTLDYVIVKIPRWNFDKFEGSDRTLGLQMKAVGEVMGIGRSFQEALHKATQSLEIKRNGLGADGKGYKNYDQIIDKLANASWDRVFVLYDAIQMGIPLSRIHEITKIDMWFLKQYEELFQLEKEISKYTIDSIDRELLLEAKQKGYGDRQIAHMLKCLESQVYNKRRELKINRVYKLVDTCAAEFKAQTPYYYSTFESEVETADGQVSVSNESVVTDKKKIIVLGSGPNRIGQGIEFDYCCVHGVLAAAECGYETIMINCNPETVSTDFDIADKLYFEPVFWEHIYDIIQHEKPEGVIVQLGGQTALKLAEKLERYGVKIMGTSFQSLDLAEDRGSFSTLLKENNIPYPKFDVAETADEALAIADVLDFPILVRPSYVLGGQGMKIVINKKELEEHVIDLLKSIPGNKLLLDHYLDGAIEAEADAICDGENVYIIGIMEHIEPCGIHSGDSNATLPPFNLGEFVMQQIKDHTKKIALALNTVGLINIQFAIKDDVVYIIEANPRASRTVPFIAKAYKEPYVNYATKVMLGEKKVTDFEFNPQLKGYAIKQPVFSFNKFPNVNKKLGPEMKSTGESILFIESLKEDEFYDLYSRRKMYLSK
;
A
#
# COMPACT_ATOMS: atom_id res chain seq x y z
N MET A 1 14.43 -36.39 7.27
CA MET A 1 12.97 -36.47 7.52
C MET A 1 12.43 -35.10 7.19
N PRO A 2 11.57 -34.97 6.16
CA PRO A 2 11.28 -33.67 5.56
C PRO A 2 10.47 -32.78 6.50
N LYS A 3 9.22 -33.14 6.81
CA LYS A 3 8.34 -32.42 7.74
C LYS A 3 8.44 -32.90 9.20
N ASN A 4 8.44 -31.99 10.19
CA ASN A 4 8.28 -32.31 11.61
C ASN A 4 6.88 -32.89 11.86
N LYS A 5 6.81 -34.18 12.23
CA LYS A 5 5.55 -34.91 12.42
C LYS A 5 4.87 -34.62 13.77
N ASN A 6 5.57 -33.94 14.68
CA ASN A 6 5.04 -33.60 15.99
C ASN A 6 4.13 -32.38 15.92
N ILE A 7 4.33 -31.50 14.93
CA ILE A 7 3.51 -30.31 14.72
C ILE A 7 2.32 -30.67 13.82
N LYS A 8 1.12 -30.55 14.37
CA LYS A 8 -0.15 -30.77 13.69
C LYS A 8 -1.04 -29.52 13.71
N SER A 9 -0.85 -28.66 14.70
CA SER A 9 -1.60 -27.42 14.89
C SER A 9 -0.67 -26.23 15.14
N ILE A 10 -0.90 -25.12 14.44
CA ILE A 10 -0.11 -23.88 14.55
C ILE A 10 -1.02 -22.68 14.83
N LEU A 11 -0.64 -21.87 15.83
CA LEU A 11 -1.12 -20.51 16.03
C LEU A 11 -0.26 -19.51 15.24
N LEU A 12 -0.86 -18.83 14.25
CA LEU A 12 -0.24 -17.72 13.55
C LEU A 12 -0.72 -16.38 14.16
N ILE A 13 0.23 -15.49 14.46
CA ILE A 13 -0.06 -14.14 14.96
C ILE A 13 0.04 -13.15 13.79
N GLY A 14 -1.07 -12.50 13.45
CA GLY A 14 -1.14 -11.45 12.44
C GLY A 14 -0.58 -10.11 12.92
N SER A 15 -0.49 -9.13 12.02
CA SER A 15 0.05 -7.79 12.29
C SER A 15 -0.92 -6.82 12.96
N GLY A 16 -2.22 -7.09 12.92
CA GLY A 16 -3.23 -6.15 13.40
C GLY A 16 -3.55 -5.07 12.35
N PRO A 17 -4.01 -3.89 12.80
CA PRO A 17 -4.43 -2.80 11.91
C PRO A 17 -3.23 -2.18 11.16
N ILE A 18 -3.51 -1.66 9.97
CA ILE A 18 -2.51 -0.99 9.12
C ILE A 18 -2.04 0.34 9.74
N ILE A 19 -0.73 0.49 9.90
CA ILE A 19 -0.07 1.72 10.38
C ILE A 19 1.15 2.06 9.52
N ILE A 20 1.59 3.32 9.56
CA ILE A 20 2.84 3.72 8.89
C ILE A 20 4.01 2.90 9.44
N GLY A 21 4.65 2.14 8.55
CA GLY A 21 5.77 1.25 8.87
C GLY A 21 5.41 -0.23 9.05
N GLN A 22 4.11 -0.57 9.15
CA GLN A 22 3.61 -1.94 9.23
C GLN A 22 2.27 -2.02 8.48
N ALA A 23 2.30 -2.39 7.20
CA ALA A 23 1.16 -2.26 6.30
C ALA A 23 0.71 -3.60 5.70
N CYS A 24 0.36 -3.62 4.42
CA CYS A 24 -0.34 -4.73 3.76
C CYS A 24 0.56 -5.95 3.55
N GLU A 25 1.89 -5.77 3.60
CA GLU A 25 2.89 -6.82 3.39
C GLU A 25 2.71 -8.04 4.30
N PHE A 26 2.09 -7.84 5.46
CA PHE A 26 1.81 -8.89 6.45
C PHE A 26 0.48 -9.60 6.21
N ASP A 27 -0.50 -8.99 5.54
CA ASP A 27 -1.65 -9.75 5.02
C ASP A 27 -1.20 -10.65 3.87
N TYR A 28 -0.36 -10.13 2.97
CA TYR A 28 0.25 -10.93 1.91
C TYR A 28 1.05 -12.11 2.48
N SER A 29 1.97 -11.84 3.40
CA SER A 29 2.83 -12.87 3.99
C SER A 29 2.05 -13.86 4.86
N GLY A 30 1.11 -13.38 5.68
CA GLY A 30 0.22 -14.22 6.48
C GLY A 30 -0.67 -15.12 5.62
N SER A 31 -1.26 -14.57 4.56
CA SER A 31 -2.06 -15.35 3.59
C SER A 31 -1.25 -16.45 2.92
N GLN A 32 -0.02 -16.15 2.49
CA GLN A 32 0.88 -17.15 1.91
C GLN A 32 1.26 -18.24 2.91
N ALA A 33 1.61 -17.85 4.14
CA ALA A 33 1.96 -18.80 5.20
C ALA A 33 0.81 -19.75 5.51
N LEU A 34 -0.41 -19.25 5.70
CA LEU A 34 -1.60 -20.07 5.99
C LEU A 34 -1.90 -21.07 4.86
N ARG A 35 -1.86 -20.63 3.61
CA ARG A 35 -2.02 -21.53 2.45
C ARG A 35 -0.96 -22.63 2.45
N SER A 36 0.30 -22.26 2.69
CA SER A 36 1.43 -23.18 2.75
C SER A 36 1.27 -24.26 3.82
N LEU A 37 0.88 -23.84 5.04
CA LEU A 37 0.67 -24.75 6.17
C LEU A 37 -0.50 -25.71 5.90
N ARG A 38 -1.56 -25.21 5.27
CA ARG A 38 -2.73 -26.02 4.90
C ARG A 38 -2.44 -27.04 3.80
N GLU A 39 -1.62 -26.70 2.81
CA GLU A 39 -1.13 -27.67 1.79
C GLU A 39 -0.45 -28.88 2.44
N ASP A 40 0.23 -28.67 3.57
CA ASP A 40 0.88 -29.71 4.36
C ASP A 40 -0.06 -30.39 5.37
N GLY A 41 -1.35 -30.02 5.43
CA GLY A 41 -2.34 -30.61 6.33
C GLY A 41 -2.13 -30.24 7.80
N ILE A 42 -1.59 -29.06 8.08
CA ILE A 42 -1.52 -28.48 9.42
C ILE A 42 -2.84 -27.76 9.73
N GLU A 43 -3.40 -28.01 10.91
CA GLU A 43 -4.50 -27.22 11.46
C GLU A 43 -3.98 -25.82 11.80
N THR A 44 -4.68 -24.80 11.32
CA THR A 44 -4.25 -23.41 11.39
C THR A 44 -5.21 -22.58 12.22
N ILE A 45 -4.67 -21.96 13.27
CA ILE A 45 -5.36 -21.00 14.12
C ILE A 45 -4.74 -19.63 13.85
N LEU A 46 -5.53 -18.64 13.48
CA LEU A 46 -5.07 -17.28 13.21
C LEU A 46 -5.65 -16.33 14.25
N ILE A 47 -4.83 -15.43 14.81
CA ILE A 47 -5.30 -14.23 15.50
C ILE A 47 -4.89 -12.97 14.73
N ASN A 48 -5.87 -12.13 14.37
CA ASN A 48 -5.62 -10.81 13.79
C ASN A 48 -6.83 -9.90 14.02
N SER A 49 -6.64 -8.65 14.47
CA SER A 49 -7.74 -7.72 14.72
C SER A 49 -8.23 -6.97 13.47
N ASN A 50 -7.52 -7.05 12.34
CA ASN A 50 -7.86 -6.30 11.13
C ASN A 50 -8.84 -7.08 10.23
N PRO A 51 -10.09 -6.61 10.08
CA PRO A 51 -11.12 -7.31 9.31
C PRO A 51 -10.94 -7.22 7.78
N ALA A 52 -10.14 -6.26 7.30
CA ALA A 52 -9.96 -6.02 5.87
C ALA A 52 -8.88 -6.88 5.21
N THR A 53 -8.43 -7.93 5.91
CA THR A 53 -7.33 -8.81 5.46
C THR A 53 -7.87 -10.08 4.82
N ILE A 54 -7.21 -10.54 3.76
CA ILE A 54 -7.52 -11.84 3.13
C ILE A 54 -7.17 -12.98 4.09
N MET A 55 -6.10 -12.87 4.89
CA MET A 55 -5.71 -13.94 5.81
C MET A 55 -6.80 -14.27 6.85
N THR A 56 -7.69 -13.31 7.16
CA THR A 56 -8.82 -13.54 8.08
C THR A 56 -10.07 -14.09 7.40
N ASP A 57 -10.03 -14.40 6.10
CA ASP A 57 -11.12 -15.13 5.46
C ASP A 57 -11.31 -16.51 6.10
N PRO A 58 -12.56 -16.95 6.32
CA PRO A 58 -12.85 -18.29 6.82
C PRO A 58 -12.26 -19.43 5.95
N ALA A 59 -11.93 -19.13 4.69
CA ALA A 59 -11.31 -20.08 3.78
C ALA A 59 -9.78 -20.20 3.96
N MET A 60 -9.12 -19.28 4.66
CA MET A 60 -7.65 -19.25 4.78
C MET A 60 -7.12 -20.05 5.97
N ALA A 61 -7.82 -20.07 7.10
CA ALA A 61 -7.44 -20.83 8.29
C ALA A 61 -8.61 -21.66 8.83
N ASP A 62 -8.31 -22.72 9.58
CA ASP A 62 -9.35 -23.58 10.20
C ASP A 62 -10.09 -22.83 11.31
N HIS A 63 -9.38 -21.99 12.06
CA HIS A 63 -9.93 -21.14 13.11
C HIS A 63 -9.41 -19.71 12.98
N VAL A 64 -10.31 -18.75 12.72
CA VAL A 64 -9.97 -17.31 12.62
C VAL A 64 -10.49 -16.55 13.83
N TYR A 65 -9.60 -15.86 14.53
CA TYR A 65 -9.88 -15.01 15.67
C TYR A 65 -9.65 -13.53 15.34
N LEU A 66 -10.75 -12.82 15.17
CA LEU A 66 -10.80 -11.37 15.07
C LEU A 66 -10.82 -10.75 16.48
N LEU A 67 -9.67 -10.80 17.16
CA LEU A 67 -9.49 -10.34 18.55
C LEU A 67 -8.36 -9.31 18.67
N PRO A 68 -8.38 -8.43 19.68
CA PRO A 68 -7.25 -7.56 20.01
C PRO A 68 -5.96 -8.38 20.22
N LEU A 69 -4.84 -7.92 19.67
CA LEU A 69 -3.54 -8.58 19.79
C LEU A 69 -2.93 -8.34 21.18
N THR A 70 -3.36 -9.15 22.16
CA THR A 70 -2.95 -9.06 23.56
C THR A 70 -2.71 -10.44 24.15
N THR A 71 -1.92 -10.52 25.22
CA THR A 71 -1.67 -11.78 25.95
C THR A 71 -2.96 -12.40 26.51
N LYS A 72 -3.97 -11.58 26.86
CA LYS A 72 -5.30 -12.07 27.25
C LYS A 72 -5.99 -12.84 26.13
N SER A 73 -5.92 -12.34 24.90
CA SER A 73 -6.50 -12.99 23.72
C SER A 73 -5.77 -14.29 23.39
N ILE A 74 -4.43 -14.32 23.50
CA ILE A 74 -3.64 -15.54 23.32
C ILE A 74 -4.08 -16.62 24.33
N VAL A 75 -4.17 -16.28 25.62
CA VAL A 75 -4.63 -17.22 26.66
C VAL A 75 -6.05 -17.73 26.38
N LYS A 76 -6.94 -16.89 25.85
CA LYS A 76 -8.30 -17.32 25.46
C LYS A 76 -8.23 -18.38 24.36
N ILE A 77 -7.46 -18.14 23.30
CA ILE A 77 -7.30 -19.07 22.18
C ILE A 77 -6.68 -20.39 22.64
N LEU A 78 -5.60 -20.33 23.43
CA LEU A 78 -4.93 -21.54 23.95
C LEU A 78 -5.83 -22.37 24.87
N LYS A 79 -6.79 -21.74 25.58
CA LYS A 79 -7.80 -22.47 26.37
C LYS A 79 -8.88 -23.13 25.51
N GLU A 80 -9.26 -22.49 24.40
CA GLU A 80 -10.23 -23.03 23.43
C GLU A 80 -9.60 -24.14 22.57
N HIS A 81 -8.29 -24.04 22.30
CA HIS A 81 -7.49 -24.96 21.50
C HIS A 81 -6.25 -25.45 22.28
N PRO A 82 -6.40 -26.29 23.31
CA PRO A 82 -5.28 -26.78 24.13
C PRO A 82 -4.35 -27.75 23.39
N HIS A 83 -4.67 -28.11 22.14
CA HIS A 83 -3.89 -28.97 21.26
C HIS A 83 -3.01 -28.19 20.27
N ILE A 84 -2.90 -26.86 20.40
CA ILE A 84 -1.93 -26.07 19.62
C ILE A 84 -0.52 -26.54 19.97
N ASP A 85 0.22 -27.02 18.97
CA ASP A 85 1.57 -27.55 19.17
C ASP A 85 2.61 -26.42 19.09
N ALA A 86 2.41 -25.43 18.22
CA ALA A 86 3.39 -24.39 17.98
C ALA A 86 2.79 -23.00 17.66
N VAL A 87 3.58 -21.95 17.85
CA VAL A 87 3.29 -20.57 17.46
C VAL A 87 4.27 -20.08 16.39
N LEU A 88 3.76 -19.43 15.35
CA LEU A 88 4.54 -18.81 14.26
C LEU A 88 4.42 -17.27 14.33
N PRO A 89 5.39 -16.56 14.94
CA PRO A 89 5.32 -15.11 15.15
C PRO A 89 5.97 -14.29 14.02
N THR A 90 6.60 -14.92 13.04
CA THR A 90 7.44 -14.26 12.03
C THR A 90 6.70 -13.69 10.83
N MET A 91 5.36 -13.78 10.81
CA MET A 91 4.51 -13.36 9.68
C MET A 91 3.71 -12.08 9.93
N GLY A 92 3.70 -11.58 11.17
CA GLY A 92 2.87 -10.44 11.60
C GLY A 92 3.66 -9.19 12.01
N GLY A 93 4.87 -9.01 11.47
CA GLY A 93 5.70 -7.82 11.74
C GLY A 93 6.11 -7.70 13.20
N GLN A 94 6.33 -6.47 13.66
CA GLN A 94 6.80 -6.21 15.02
C GLN A 94 5.73 -6.51 16.06
N THR A 95 4.46 -6.26 15.73
CA THR A 95 3.35 -6.54 16.65
C THR A 95 3.30 -8.02 17.03
N ALA A 96 3.51 -8.92 16.07
CA ALA A 96 3.53 -10.36 16.34
C ALA A 96 4.75 -10.78 17.17
N LEU A 97 5.95 -10.28 16.85
CA LEU A 97 7.17 -10.56 17.62
C LEU A 97 7.06 -10.07 19.06
N ASN A 98 6.64 -8.81 19.27
CA ASN A 98 6.51 -8.23 20.61
C ASN A 98 5.46 -8.97 21.44
N LEU A 99 4.32 -9.35 20.84
CA LEU A 99 3.30 -10.14 21.54
C LEU A 99 3.80 -11.54 21.89
N CYS A 100 4.62 -12.16 21.02
CA CYS A 100 5.25 -13.44 21.28
C CYS A 100 6.22 -13.37 22.46
N ILE A 101 7.06 -12.33 22.51
CA ILE A 101 7.99 -12.07 23.63
C ILE A 101 7.22 -11.80 24.91
N GLU A 102 6.21 -10.91 24.89
CA GLU A 102 5.40 -10.60 26.09
C GLU A 102 4.69 -11.85 26.64
N ALA A 103 4.25 -12.76 25.76
CA ALA A 103 3.66 -14.02 26.17
C ALA A 103 4.69 -15.00 26.77
N ASP A 104 5.90 -15.03 26.22
CA ASP A 104 7.02 -15.83 26.72
C ASP A 104 7.49 -15.37 28.10
N GLU A 105 7.69 -14.06 28.29
CA GLU A 105 8.06 -13.46 29.58
C GLU A 105 7.04 -13.75 30.70
N LYS A 106 5.78 -13.98 30.33
CA LYS A 106 4.70 -14.37 31.25
C LYS A 106 4.58 -15.87 31.47
N GLY A 107 5.41 -16.69 30.83
CA GLY A 107 5.38 -18.15 30.91
C GLY A 107 4.21 -18.80 30.15
N ILE A 108 3.50 -18.07 29.29
CA ILE A 108 2.26 -18.56 28.67
C ILE A 108 2.55 -19.73 27.72
N TRP A 109 3.63 -19.67 26.94
CA TRP A 109 3.97 -20.76 26.01
C TRP A 109 4.35 -22.05 26.77
N GLU A 110 5.12 -21.93 27.85
CA GLU A 110 5.50 -23.05 28.71
C GLU A 110 4.28 -23.66 29.42
N ASP A 111 3.40 -22.82 30.00
CA ASP A 111 2.20 -23.24 30.72
C ASP A 111 1.25 -24.10 29.85
N PHE A 112 1.22 -23.84 28.54
CA PHE A 112 0.37 -24.54 27.57
C PHE A 112 1.14 -25.56 26.71
N GLY A 113 2.47 -25.67 26.87
CA GLY A 113 3.30 -26.60 26.11
C GLY A 113 3.41 -26.27 24.61
N VAL A 114 3.39 -24.98 24.25
CA VAL A 114 3.44 -24.49 22.86
C VAL A 114 4.89 -24.19 22.47
N GLU A 115 5.36 -24.77 21.37
CA GLU A 115 6.70 -24.52 20.82
C GLU A 115 6.73 -23.24 19.95
N ILE A 116 7.78 -22.43 20.07
CA ILE A 116 7.98 -21.27 19.18
C ILE A 116 8.78 -21.74 17.96
N ILE A 117 8.23 -21.54 16.75
CA ILE A 117 8.84 -21.99 15.49
C ILE A 117 9.15 -20.83 14.53
N GLY A 118 10.04 -21.09 13.58
CA GLY A 118 10.55 -20.12 12.61
C GLY A 118 11.71 -19.29 13.16
N VAL A 119 11.58 -18.73 14.36
CA VAL A 119 12.63 -17.97 15.04
C VAL A 119 12.64 -18.26 16.55
N ASN A 120 13.83 -18.37 17.14
CA ASN A 120 13.98 -18.43 18.59
C ASN A 120 13.93 -17.01 19.21
N ILE A 121 13.38 -16.90 20.43
CA ILE A 121 13.34 -15.66 21.23
C ILE A 121 14.73 -15.07 21.44
N ASP A 122 15.76 -15.89 21.65
CA ASP A 122 17.14 -15.40 21.77
C ASP A 122 17.60 -14.68 20.50
N ALA A 123 17.29 -15.22 19.32
CA ALA A 123 17.61 -14.59 18.05
C ALA A 123 16.85 -13.27 17.90
N ILE A 124 15.55 -13.23 18.22
CA ILE A 124 14.78 -11.97 18.18
C ILE A 124 15.43 -10.92 19.10
N ASN A 125 15.72 -11.30 20.34
CA ASN A 125 16.32 -10.41 21.33
C ASN A 125 17.69 -9.89 20.89
N ILE A 126 18.55 -10.72 20.30
CA ILE A 126 19.85 -10.30 19.77
C ILE A 126 19.67 -9.24 18.68
N THR A 127 18.67 -9.38 17.83
CA THR A 127 18.47 -8.51 16.66
C THR A 127 17.71 -7.22 16.96
N GLU A 128 16.79 -7.25 17.94
CA GLU A 128 15.95 -6.10 18.30
C GLU A 128 16.58 -5.22 19.39
N ASP A 129 17.43 -5.81 20.24
CA ASP A 129 18.26 -5.09 21.21
C ASP A 129 19.54 -4.61 20.54
N ARG A 130 19.67 -3.28 20.41
CA ARG A 130 20.77 -2.67 19.66
C ARG A 130 22.13 -2.87 20.33
N GLU A 131 22.20 -2.99 21.66
CA GLU A 131 23.47 -3.28 22.33
C GLU A 131 23.87 -4.73 22.12
N LYS A 132 22.94 -5.69 22.24
CA LYS A 132 23.23 -7.11 21.96
C LYS A 132 23.67 -7.32 20.51
N PHE A 133 23.01 -6.66 19.57
CA PHE A 133 23.42 -6.69 18.16
C PHE A 133 24.85 -6.17 17.99
N ARG A 134 25.16 -5.02 18.61
CA ARG A 134 26.50 -4.42 18.60
C ARG A 134 27.55 -5.34 19.20
N GLU A 135 27.29 -5.94 20.36
CA GLU A 135 28.17 -6.91 21.01
C GLU A 135 28.44 -8.11 20.10
N LEU A 136 27.41 -8.66 19.46
CA LEU A 136 27.54 -9.77 18.52
C LEU A 136 28.41 -9.38 17.31
N MET A 137 28.16 -8.23 16.69
CA MET A 137 28.95 -7.78 15.53
C MET A 137 30.43 -7.59 15.88
N LEU A 138 30.74 -7.09 17.09
CA LEU A 138 32.12 -7.00 17.59
C LEU A 138 32.74 -8.38 17.81
N GLU A 139 31.99 -9.33 18.34
CA GLU A 139 32.44 -10.71 18.55
C GLU A 139 32.78 -11.40 17.22
N ILE A 140 31.94 -11.24 16.21
CA ILE A 140 32.10 -11.90 14.90
C ILE A 140 32.99 -11.10 13.92
N GLY A 141 33.46 -9.92 14.32
CA GLY A 141 34.36 -9.09 13.52
C GLY A 141 33.70 -8.42 12.29
N VAL A 142 32.39 -8.17 12.35
CA VAL A 142 31.65 -7.43 11.31
C VAL A 142 31.68 -5.94 11.62
N GLY A 143 32.10 -5.14 10.63
CA GLY A 143 32.19 -3.68 10.75
C GLY A 143 30.83 -3.02 10.98
N MET A 144 30.81 -1.96 11.78
CA MET A 144 29.63 -1.13 12.06
C MET A 144 30.06 0.34 12.15
N ALA A 145 29.08 1.25 12.08
CA ALA A 145 29.33 2.64 12.46
C ALA A 145 29.81 2.70 13.94
N PRO A 146 30.72 3.64 14.29
CA PRO A 146 31.01 3.93 15.68
C PRO A 146 29.72 4.28 16.44
N GLN A 147 29.39 3.48 17.46
CA GLN A 147 28.11 3.58 18.16
C GLN A 147 28.23 3.17 19.63
N ALA A 148 27.44 3.81 20.48
CA ALA A 148 27.33 3.51 21.90
C ALA A 148 25.93 3.80 22.45
N THR A 149 25.55 3.04 23.47
CA THR A 149 24.24 3.13 24.12
C THR A 149 24.21 4.21 25.20
N ALA A 150 23.10 4.94 25.26
CA ALA A 150 22.80 5.91 26.31
C ALA A 150 21.45 5.59 26.97
N THR A 151 21.48 5.42 28.29
CA THR A 151 20.29 5.29 29.16
C THR A 151 20.04 6.53 30.00
N SER A 152 20.83 7.59 29.78
CA SER A 152 20.66 8.88 30.44
C SER A 152 21.15 10.01 29.56
N PHE A 153 20.61 11.19 29.80
CA PHE A 153 20.96 12.40 29.07
C PHE A 153 22.46 12.75 29.17
N LEU A 154 23.07 12.61 30.35
CA LEU A 154 24.49 12.86 30.55
C LEU A 154 25.35 11.89 29.75
N LYS A 155 24.99 10.60 29.75
CA LYS A 155 25.73 9.60 28.97
C LYS A 155 25.66 9.89 27.48
N GLY A 156 24.50 10.30 26.97
CA GLY A 156 24.36 10.72 25.58
C GLY A 156 25.25 11.90 25.22
N LYS A 157 25.40 12.90 26.11
CA LYS A 157 26.32 14.03 25.89
C LYS A 157 27.79 13.62 25.84
N GLU A 158 28.21 12.67 26.67
CA GLU A 158 29.58 12.12 26.59
C GLU A 158 29.84 11.50 25.22
N ILE A 159 28.91 10.67 24.74
CA ILE A 159 29.02 10.00 23.43
C ILE A 159 29.06 11.03 22.30
N ALA A 160 28.21 12.07 22.38
CA ALA A 160 28.20 13.12 21.37
C ALA A 160 29.53 13.90 21.29
N GLN A 161 30.18 14.15 22.43
CA GLN A 161 31.50 14.77 22.47
C GLN A 161 32.59 13.88 21.87
N GLU A 162 32.48 12.55 22.07
CA GLU A 162 33.45 11.58 21.54
C GLU A 162 33.33 11.45 20.02
N TYR A 163 32.12 11.28 19.49
CA TYR A 163 31.90 10.99 18.06
C TYR A 163 31.81 12.24 17.19
N GLY A 164 31.33 13.35 17.76
CA GLY A 164 31.06 14.60 17.05
C GLY A 164 29.93 14.50 16.03
N PHE A 165 29.38 15.64 15.64
CA PHE A 165 28.26 15.71 14.69
C PHE A 165 28.69 15.51 13.22
N PRO A 166 27.80 15.04 12.33
CA PRO A 166 26.42 14.61 12.60
C PRO A 166 26.34 13.25 13.32
N LEU A 167 25.29 13.08 14.12
CA LEU A 167 24.98 11.87 14.87
C LEU A 167 23.59 11.34 14.53
N CYS A 168 23.42 10.03 14.64
CA CYS A 168 22.14 9.36 14.57
C CYS A 168 21.75 8.94 15.99
N ILE A 169 20.52 9.20 16.40
CA ILE A 169 19.94 8.70 17.65
C ILE A 169 18.83 7.74 17.25
N ARG A 170 18.85 6.51 17.78
CA ARG A 170 17.84 5.48 17.51
C ARG A 170 17.33 4.90 18.82
N ALA A 171 16.03 5.00 19.07
CA ALA A 171 15.40 4.39 20.23
C ALA A 171 15.41 2.84 20.11
N SER A 172 15.79 2.15 21.18
CA SER A 172 15.74 0.67 21.26
C SER A 172 14.29 0.18 21.33
N PHE A 173 13.99 -1.02 20.80
CA PHE A 173 12.66 -1.66 20.77
C PHE A 173 11.55 -0.82 20.11
N THR A 174 11.89 -0.08 19.04
CA THR A 174 10.94 0.73 18.27
C THR A 174 10.96 0.35 16.79
N LEU A 175 9.82 0.53 16.09
CA LEU A 175 9.67 0.19 14.66
C LEU A 175 9.67 1.43 13.76
N GLY A 176 10.24 1.29 12.55
CA GLY A 176 10.15 2.27 11.47
C GLY A 176 10.73 3.63 11.87
N GLY A 177 11.84 3.58 12.61
CA GLY A 177 12.56 4.74 13.14
C GLY A 177 11.78 5.61 14.11
N ALA A 178 10.78 5.08 14.85
CA ALA A 178 10.08 5.88 15.84
C ALA A 178 11.04 6.39 16.92
N GLY A 179 11.06 7.71 17.14
CA GLY A 179 12.02 8.35 18.04
C GLY A 179 13.43 8.51 17.48
N ALA A 180 13.69 8.04 16.26
CA ALA A 180 14.96 8.25 15.60
C ALA A 180 15.14 9.71 15.13
N SER A 181 16.37 10.17 15.06
CA SER A 181 16.72 11.51 14.60
C SER A 181 18.14 11.57 14.08
N ILE A 182 18.37 12.41 13.08
CA ILE A 182 19.70 12.84 12.68
C ILE A 182 19.93 14.22 13.28
N VAL A 183 21.04 14.39 13.97
CA VAL A 183 21.42 15.64 14.62
C VAL A 183 22.65 16.18 13.91
N TYR A 184 22.51 17.33 13.25
CA TYR A 184 23.61 18.00 12.54
C TYR A 184 24.29 19.07 13.37
N ASP A 185 23.54 19.78 14.21
CA ASP A 185 24.02 20.85 15.08
C ASP A 185 23.85 20.45 16.55
N GLU A 186 24.83 20.80 17.38
CA GLU A 186 24.84 20.54 18.82
C GLU A 186 23.58 21.07 19.53
N LYS A 187 23.01 22.19 19.04
CA LYS A 187 21.81 22.81 19.63
C LYS A 187 20.55 21.95 19.55
N GLU A 188 20.50 21.05 18.57
CA GLU A 188 19.34 20.17 18.33
C GLU A 188 19.45 18.85 19.12
N PHE A 189 20.64 18.54 19.64
CA PHE A 189 20.94 17.26 20.28
C PHE A 189 20.10 17.01 21.54
N ASP A 190 19.93 18.03 22.38
CA ASP A 190 19.27 17.91 23.68
C ASP A 190 17.79 17.50 23.52
N GLU A 191 17.08 18.13 22.58
CA GLU A 191 15.68 17.82 22.27
C GLU A 191 15.56 16.42 21.64
N ALA A 192 16.44 16.12 20.68
CA ALA A 192 16.46 14.84 19.98
C ALA A 192 16.72 13.65 20.92
N LEU A 193 17.71 13.77 21.81
CA LEU A 193 18.05 12.75 22.79
C LEU A 193 16.92 12.52 23.80
N THR A 194 16.33 13.60 24.31
CA THR A 194 15.20 13.52 25.25
C THR A 194 14.04 12.77 24.63
N ARG A 195 13.67 13.14 23.39
CA ARG A 195 12.60 12.48 22.64
C ARG A 195 12.88 10.99 22.41
N GLY A 196 14.11 10.63 22.02
CA GLY A 196 14.48 9.24 21.79
C GLY A 196 14.35 8.39 23.07
N LEU A 197 14.84 8.91 24.20
CA LEU A 197 14.76 8.24 25.51
C LEU A 197 13.32 8.12 26.03
N GLU A 198 12.46 9.11 25.80
CA GLU A 198 11.05 9.07 26.21
C GLU A 198 10.21 8.09 25.37
N ILE A 199 10.55 7.91 24.09
CA ILE A 199 9.83 7.01 23.19
C ILE A 199 10.24 5.55 23.39
N SER A 200 11.49 5.29 23.76
CA SER A 200 11.96 3.93 24.02
C SER A 200 11.19 3.29 25.18
N PRO A 201 10.63 2.07 25.02
CA PRO A 201 9.95 1.35 26.10
C PRO A 201 10.84 1.06 27.32
N ILE A 202 12.15 0.99 27.11
CA ILE A 202 13.15 0.69 28.13
C ILE A 202 14.02 1.90 28.50
N HIS A 203 13.66 3.11 28.04
CA HIS A 203 14.40 4.34 28.26
C HIS A 203 15.87 4.29 27.77
N GLU A 204 16.08 3.78 26.57
CA GLU A 204 17.41 3.56 25.98
C GLU A 204 17.47 4.02 24.51
N VAL A 205 18.59 4.64 24.13
CA VAL A 205 18.90 4.96 22.73
C VAL A 205 20.30 4.47 22.36
N MET A 206 20.47 4.05 21.11
CA MET A 206 21.78 3.91 20.47
C MET A 206 22.14 5.24 19.79
N ILE A 207 23.36 5.73 20.02
CA ILE A 207 23.90 6.91 19.35
C ILE A 207 25.03 6.48 18.43
N ASP A 208 24.83 6.67 17.13
CA ASP A 208 25.78 6.30 16.08
C ASP A 208 26.42 7.54 15.44
N LYS A 209 27.64 7.39 14.95
CA LYS A 209 28.19 8.32 13.96
C LYS A 209 27.34 8.24 12.70
N ALA A 210 26.79 9.37 12.24
CA ALA A 210 25.93 9.35 11.07
C ALA A 210 26.75 9.16 9.79
N MET A 211 26.49 8.07 9.06
CA MET A 211 27.18 7.68 7.82
C MET A 211 26.51 8.32 6.59
N MET A 212 26.25 9.62 6.67
CA MET A 212 25.47 10.35 5.67
C MET A 212 26.09 10.25 4.28
N GLY A 213 25.27 9.89 3.29
CA GLY A 213 25.71 9.80 1.89
C GLY A 213 26.43 8.51 1.52
N TRP A 214 26.60 7.56 2.45
CA TRP A 214 26.98 6.19 2.10
C TRP A 214 25.84 5.53 1.31
N LYS A 215 26.19 4.56 0.45
CA LYS A 215 25.20 3.77 -0.28
C LYS A 215 24.53 2.81 0.70
N GLU A 216 23.23 2.57 0.56
CA GLU A 216 22.46 1.68 1.43
C GLU A 216 21.94 0.47 0.64
N TYR A 217 22.16 -0.73 1.17
CA TYR A 217 21.83 -1.99 0.52
C TYR A 217 21.07 -2.91 1.47
N GLU A 218 20.18 -3.72 0.91
CA GLU A 218 19.43 -4.74 1.63
C GLU A 218 19.58 -6.09 0.93
N LEU A 219 19.82 -7.14 1.70
CA LEU A 219 19.81 -8.52 1.23
C LEU A 219 18.65 -9.26 1.90
N GLU A 220 17.83 -9.93 1.08
CA GLU A 220 16.81 -10.87 1.56
C GLU A 220 17.36 -12.29 1.51
N LEU A 221 17.35 -12.98 2.65
CA LEU A 221 17.95 -14.30 2.82
C LEU A 221 16.91 -15.31 3.31
N LEU A 222 17.12 -16.57 2.96
CA LEU A 222 16.46 -17.71 3.59
C LEU A 222 17.52 -18.67 4.14
N ARG A 223 17.27 -19.22 5.35
CA ARG A 223 18.08 -20.27 5.96
C ARG A 223 17.20 -21.44 6.37
N ASP A 224 17.68 -22.66 6.13
CA ASP A 224 17.03 -23.89 6.61
C ASP A 224 17.82 -24.60 7.71
N LYS A 225 17.25 -25.68 8.24
CA LYS A 225 17.86 -26.49 9.31
C LYS A 225 19.14 -27.24 8.91
N ASN A 226 19.42 -27.38 7.61
CA ASN A 226 20.65 -28.00 7.10
C ASN A 226 21.77 -26.95 6.93
N ASP A 227 21.53 -25.73 7.38
CA ASP A 227 22.43 -24.59 7.23
C ASP A 227 22.68 -24.19 5.76
N ASN A 228 21.75 -24.55 4.87
CA ASN A 228 21.69 -23.95 3.54
C ASN A 228 21.23 -22.49 3.70
N VAL A 229 21.91 -21.57 3.03
CA VAL A 229 21.55 -20.15 2.98
C VAL A 229 21.51 -19.71 1.52
N VAL A 230 20.45 -19.01 1.13
CA VAL A 230 20.29 -18.44 -0.21
C VAL A 230 19.97 -16.96 -0.13
N ILE A 231 20.55 -16.16 -1.02
CA ILE A 231 20.19 -14.76 -1.21
C ILE A 231 19.07 -14.70 -2.26
N ILE A 232 17.88 -14.28 -1.84
CA ILE A 232 16.71 -14.22 -2.71
C ILE A 232 16.71 -12.95 -3.54
N CYS A 233 17.08 -11.82 -2.95
CA CYS A 233 17.09 -10.54 -3.63
C CYS A 233 18.12 -9.61 -3.01
N THR A 234 18.68 -8.75 -3.85
CA THR A 234 19.55 -7.65 -3.43
C THR A 234 18.94 -6.34 -3.90
N ILE A 235 18.82 -5.42 -2.96
CA ILE A 235 18.13 -4.15 -3.13
C ILE A 235 19.17 -3.04 -2.91
N GLU A 236 19.27 -2.12 -3.86
CA GLU A 236 20.06 -0.89 -3.73
C GLU A 236 19.13 0.29 -3.53
N ASN A 237 19.40 1.10 -2.51
CA ASN A 237 18.66 2.33 -2.30
C ASN A 237 19.23 3.42 -3.20
N MET A 238 18.37 4.04 -4.02
CA MET A 238 18.75 5.21 -4.83
C MET A 238 18.97 6.42 -3.93
N ASP A 239 18.11 6.60 -2.92
CA ASP A 239 18.31 7.58 -1.87
C ASP A 239 19.38 7.05 -0.89
N PRO A 240 20.45 7.80 -0.61
CA PRO A 240 21.57 7.30 0.21
C PRO A 240 21.25 7.32 1.71
N MET A 241 22.13 6.68 2.50
CA MET A 241 22.05 6.62 3.97
C MET A 241 21.68 7.96 4.59
N GLY A 242 20.63 7.93 5.42
CA GLY A 242 20.02 9.11 6.03
C GLY A 242 18.51 9.20 5.80
N ILE A 243 17.99 8.46 4.82
CA ILE A 243 16.56 8.26 4.59
C ILE A 243 16.25 6.79 4.77
N HIS A 244 15.27 6.49 5.61
CA HIS A 244 14.88 5.12 5.92
C HIS A 244 14.47 4.37 4.65
N THR A 245 14.90 3.11 4.48
CA THR A 245 14.60 2.28 3.30
C THR A 245 13.13 2.26 2.87
N GLY A 246 12.21 2.24 3.84
CA GLY A 246 10.76 2.36 3.63
C GLY A 246 10.30 3.69 2.97
N ASP A 247 11.02 4.79 3.20
CA ASP A 247 10.83 6.11 2.57
C ASP A 247 11.82 6.38 1.41
N SER A 248 12.72 5.45 1.12
CA SER A 248 13.64 5.52 -0.01
C SER A 248 13.04 4.95 -1.28
N ILE A 249 13.47 5.48 -2.41
CA ILE A 249 13.39 4.83 -3.72
C ILE A 249 14.44 3.73 -3.74
N THR A 250 14.02 2.52 -4.08
CA THR A 250 14.91 1.36 -4.11
C THR A 250 14.80 0.62 -5.43
N VAL A 251 15.88 -0.06 -5.80
CA VAL A 251 15.97 -0.84 -7.05
C VAL A 251 16.42 -2.26 -6.76
N ALA A 252 15.95 -3.20 -7.57
CA ALA A 252 16.43 -4.57 -7.59
C ALA A 252 16.71 -5.01 -9.04
N PRO A 253 17.84 -5.68 -9.32
CA PRO A 253 18.93 -6.01 -8.39
C PRO A 253 19.77 -4.78 -8.01
N ALA A 254 20.81 -4.98 -7.19
CA ALA A 254 21.86 -3.98 -6.99
C ALA A 254 22.57 -3.63 -8.32
N MET A 255 22.81 -2.35 -8.57
CA MET A 255 23.29 -1.79 -9.84
C MET A 255 24.74 -1.33 -9.80
N THR A 256 25.22 -0.82 -8.64
CA THR A 256 26.50 -0.10 -8.55
C THR A 256 27.57 -0.78 -7.69
N LEU A 257 27.39 -2.07 -7.35
CA LEU A 257 28.42 -2.87 -6.67
C LEU A 257 29.32 -3.59 -7.66
N SER A 258 30.62 -3.60 -7.38
CA SER A 258 31.52 -4.59 -7.98
C SER A 258 31.16 -6.01 -7.50
N ASP A 259 31.32 -7.04 -8.33
CA ASP A 259 31.06 -8.43 -7.92
C ASP A 259 31.87 -8.80 -6.66
N LYS A 260 33.13 -8.35 -6.56
CA LYS A 260 33.97 -8.57 -5.37
C LYS A 260 33.31 -8.03 -4.10
N THR A 261 32.76 -6.83 -4.14
CA THR A 261 32.11 -6.20 -2.98
C THR A 261 30.75 -6.81 -2.70
N PHE A 262 30.01 -7.19 -3.75
CA PHE A 262 28.79 -7.97 -3.62
C PHE A 262 29.04 -9.32 -2.90
N GLN A 263 30.05 -10.09 -3.32
CA GLN A 263 30.37 -11.37 -2.69
C GLN A 263 30.81 -11.19 -1.23
N LYS A 264 31.60 -10.15 -0.91
CA LYS A 264 31.93 -9.82 0.48
C LYS A 264 30.67 -9.53 1.30
N MET A 265 29.75 -8.72 0.78
CA MET A 265 28.49 -8.38 1.44
C MET A 265 27.62 -9.62 1.66
N ARG A 266 27.52 -10.48 0.64
CA ARG A 266 26.85 -11.77 0.69
C ARG A 266 27.43 -12.67 1.79
N ASP A 267 28.75 -12.83 1.83
CA ASP A 267 29.43 -13.64 2.84
C ASP A 267 29.24 -13.07 4.26
N MET A 268 29.29 -11.74 4.41
CA MET A 268 28.99 -11.06 5.67
C MET A 268 27.54 -11.31 6.12
N ALA A 269 26.57 -11.20 5.22
CA ALA A 269 25.16 -11.45 5.52
C ALA A 269 24.93 -12.89 5.98
N ILE A 270 25.53 -13.87 5.31
CA ILE A 270 25.48 -15.29 5.70
C ILE A 270 26.13 -15.48 7.07
N HIS A 271 27.27 -14.85 7.33
CA HIS A 271 27.97 -14.97 8.61
C HIS A 271 27.15 -14.37 9.76
N MET A 272 26.57 -13.18 9.56
CA MET A 272 25.66 -12.54 10.53
C MET A 272 24.45 -13.43 10.81
N MET A 273 23.78 -13.93 9.77
CA MET A 273 22.60 -14.78 9.90
C MET A 273 22.88 -16.10 10.64
N ARG A 274 24.07 -16.68 10.46
CA ARG A 274 24.49 -17.88 11.21
C ARG A 274 24.79 -17.58 12.68
N SER A 275 25.15 -16.35 13.00
CA SER A 275 25.63 -15.96 14.33
C SER A 275 24.52 -15.51 15.27
N ILE A 276 23.33 -15.16 14.76
CA ILE A 276 22.17 -14.78 15.60
C ILE A 276 21.48 -15.96 16.28
N GLY A 277 21.86 -17.21 15.97
CA GLY A 277 21.35 -18.42 16.60
C GLY A 277 20.55 -19.34 15.67
N ASP A 278 19.71 -20.19 16.27
CA ASP A 278 18.85 -21.13 15.53
C ASP A 278 17.65 -20.40 14.92
N PHE A 279 17.64 -20.32 13.59
CA PHE A 279 16.63 -19.63 12.81
C PHE A 279 16.38 -20.38 11.50
N ALA A 280 15.10 -20.62 11.19
CA ALA A 280 14.66 -21.28 9.97
C ALA A 280 13.53 -20.47 9.32
N GLY A 281 13.89 -19.59 8.40
CA GLY A 281 12.96 -18.62 7.83
C GLY A 281 13.63 -17.54 6.99
N GLY A 282 12.83 -16.53 6.63
CA GLY A 282 13.26 -15.38 5.83
C GLY A 282 13.73 -14.21 6.69
N CYS A 283 14.84 -13.59 6.30
CA CYS A 283 15.49 -12.51 7.04
C CYS A 283 15.97 -11.41 6.09
N ASN A 284 15.86 -10.16 6.53
CA ASN A 284 16.45 -9.00 5.85
C ASN A 284 17.73 -8.56 6.57
N VAL A 285 18.80 -8.28 5.84
CA VAL A 285 20.05 -7.72 6.38
C VAL A 285 20.39 -6.43 5.64
N GLN A 286 20.69 -5.37 6.40
CA GLN A 286 20.97 -4.04 5.86
C GLN A 286 22.46 -3.69 6.02
N PHE A 287 23.02 -3.09 4.98
CA PHE A 287 24.40 -2.65 4.91
C PHE A 287 24.50 -1.22 4.43
N ALA A 288 25.55 -0.52 4.86
CA ALA A 288 26.02 0.68 4.19
C ALA A 288 27.39 0.42 3.55
N VAL A 289 27.61 0.98 2.37
CA VAL A 289 28.87 0.87 1.61
C VAL A 289 29.44 2.25 1.33
N SER A 290 30.73 2.44 1.58
CA SER A 290 31.41 3.70 1.30
C SER A 290 31.32 4.03 -0.20
N PRO A 291 31.06 5.30 -0.58
CA PRO A 291 30.90 5.69 -1.98
C PRO A 291 32.25 5.97 -2.68
N ASP A 292 33.34 5.38 -2.18
CA ASP A 292 34.72 5.54 -2.66
C ASP A 292 35.30 4.21 -3.15
N GLU A 293 36.54 4.24 -3.66
CA GLU A 293 37.19 3.08 -4.26
C GLU A 293 37.51 1.95 -3.26
N GLU A 294 37.46 2.24 -1.95
CA GLU A 294 37.72 1.23 -0.92
C GLU A 294 36.49 0.30 -0.72
N GLU A 295 35.29 0.78 -1.04
CA GLU A 295 34.00 0.08 -0.89
C GLU A 295 33.89 -0.62 0.49
N GLU A 296 34.17 0.12 1.57
CA GLU A 296 34.05 -0.38 2.93
C GLU A 296 32.60 -0.72 3.25
N ILE A 297 32.36 -1.91 3.79
CA ILE A 297 31.02 -2.42 4.11
C ILE A 297 30.83 -2.42 5.62
N ILE A 298 29.75 -1.82 6.08
CA ILE A 298 29.31 -1.89 7.48
C ILE A 298 27.89 -2.44 7.58
N ALA A 299 27.63 -3.22 8.63
CA ALA A 299 26.30 -3.68 8.97
C ALA A 299 25.49 -2.57 9.65
N ILE A 300 24.20 -2.50 9.33
CA ILE A 300 23.25 -1.54 9.92
C ILE A 300 22.30 -2.25 10.89
N GLU A 301 21.58 -3.26 10.41
CA GLU A 301 20.68 -4.09 11.21
C GLU A 301 20.35 -5.41 10.50
N ILE A 302 19.68 -6.30 11.23
CA ILE A 302 19.15 -7.57 10.76
C ILE A 302 17.72 -7.73 11.30
N ASN A 303 16.80 -8.17 10.46
CA ASN A 303 15.39 -8.36 10.82
C ASN A 303 15.01 -9.84 10.59
N PRO A 304 14.96 -10.70 11.64
CA PRO A 304 14.73 -12.15 11.50
C PRO A 304 13.24 -12.51 11.34
N ARG A 305 12.57 -11.84 10.41
CA ARG A 305 11.17 -12.04 10.06
C ARG A 305 10.93 -11.59 8.62
N VAL A 306 9.75 -11.91 8.10
CA VAL A 306 9.29 -11.22 6.88
C VAL A 306 9.14 -9.72 7.13
N SER A 307 9.29 -8.95 6.06
CA SER A 307 9.34 -7.49 6.05
C SER A 307 8.67 -6.94 4.80
N ARG A 308 8.51 -5.60 4.71
CA ARG A 308 8.13 -4.95 3.45
C ARG A 308 9.09 -5.28 2.32
N SER A 309 10.39 -5.30 2.63
CA SER A 309 11.46 -5.63 1.68
C SER A 309 11.37 -7.07 1.20
N SER A 310 10.92 -8.01 2.05
CA SER A 310 10.68 -9.40 1.65
C SER A 310 9.45 -9.54 0.74
N ALA A 311 8.40 -8.75 0.95
CA ALA A 311 7.24 -8.72 0.06
C ALA A 311 7.64 -8.14 -1.31
N LEU A 312 8.35 -7.01 -1.31
CA LEU A 312 8.95 -6.42 -2.51
C LEU A 312 9.84 -7.42 -3.24
N ALA A 313 10.77 -8.09 -2.55
CA ALA A 313 11.66 -9.09 -3.12
C ALA A 313 10.90 -10.28 -3.69
N SER A 314 9.82 -10.72 -3.04
CA SER A 314 8.98 -11.80 -3.55
C SER A 314 8.31 -11.42 -4.87
N LYS A 315 7.82 -10.18 -4.99
CA LYS A 315 7.24 -9.66 -6.23
C LYS A 315 8.30 -9.41 -7.29
N ALA A 316 9.45 -8.87 -6.90
CA ALA A 316 10.57 -8.58 -7.79
C ALA A 316 11.11 -9.85 -8.44
N THR A 317 11.24 -10.93 -7.69
CA THR A 317 11.90 -12.15 -8.16
C THR A 317 10.93 -13.21 -8.66
N GLY A 318 9.69 -13.21 -8.17
CA GLY A 318 8.75 -14.34 -8.30
C GLY A 318 8.96 -15.43 -7.25
N TYR A 319 9.92 -15.28 -6.33
CA TYR A 319 10.21 -16.26 -5.28
C TYR A 319 9.31 -16.01 -4.04
N PRO A 320 8.42 -16.94 -3.65
CA PRO A 320 7.45 -16.69 -2.57
C PRO A 320 8.05 -16.88 -1.17
N ILE A 321 8.76 -15.87 -0.65
CA ILE A 321 9.55 -15.96 0.59
C ILE A 321 8.71 -16.45 1.78
N ALA A 322 7.54 -15.84 2.04
CA ALA A 322 6.71 -16.20 3.18
C ALA A 322 6.18 -17.64 3.11
N LYS A 323 5.80 -18.09 1.90
CA LYS A 323 5.35 -19.47 1.65
C LYS A 323 6.46 -20.48 1.95
N ILE A 324 7.69 -20.21 1.50
CA ILE A 324 8.86 -21.06 1.75
C ILE A 324 9.24 -21.01 3.23
N ALA A 325 9.33 -19.83 3.83
CA ALA A 325 9.67 -19.65 5.25
C ALA A 325 8.71 -20.41 6.18
N ALA A 326 7.41 -20.43 5.90
CA ALA A 326 6.43 -21.22 6.65
C ALA A 326 6.73 -22.74 6.59
N LYS A 327 7.19 -23.26 5.44
CA LYS A 327 7.59 -24.68 5.33
C LYS A 327 8.93 -24.95 6.01
N LEU A 328 9.88 -24.03 5.95
CA LEU A 328 11.13 -24.14 6.71
C LEU A 328 10.88 -24.21 8.21
N ALA A 329 9.91 -23.44 8.72
CA ALA A 329 9.47 -23.51 10.12
C ALA A 329 8.86 -24.87 10.52
N LEU A 330 8.32 -25.63 9.56
CA LEU A 330 7.89 -27.03 9.76
C LEU A 330 9.04 -28.04 9.70
N GLY A 331 10.28 -27.56 9.47
CA GLY A 331 11.47 -28.37 9.38
C GLY A 331 11.82 -28.84 7.97
N TYR A 332 11.15 -28.40 6.90
CA TYR A 332 11.62 -28.68 5.54
C TYR A 332 12.99 -28.04 5.28
N THR A 333 13.71 -28.56 4.28
CA THR A 333 14.92 -27.93 3.76
C THR A 333 14.69 -27.39 2.34
N LEU A 334 15.47 -26.41 1.93
CA LEU A 334 15.26 -25.69 0.67
C LEU A 334 15.33 -26.62 -0.56
N ASP A 335 16.13 -27.67 -0.50
CA ASP A 335 16.26 -28.69 -1.55
C ASP A 335 15.03 -29.60 -1.67
N GLU A 336 14.24 -29.74 -0.60
CA GLU A 336 13.00 -30.53 -0.57
C GLU A 336 11.80 -29.77 -1.15
N LEU A 337 11.89 -28.44 -1.23
CA LEU A 337 10.81 -27.56 -1.69
C LEU A 337 10.96 -27.26 -3.18
N SER A 338 9.85 -27.15 -3.91
CA SER A 338 9.86 -26.84 -5.35
C SER A 338 9.71 -25.33 -5.60
N ASN A 339 10.43 -24.81 -6.61
CA ASN A 339 10.21 -23.48 -7.14
C ASN A 339 8.86 -23.43 -7.88
N GLN A 340 7.96 -22.56 -7.44
CA GLN A 340 6.58 -22.50 -7.94
C GLN A 340 6.43 -21.84 -9.31
N ILE A 341 7.43 -21.05 -9.71
CA ILE A 341 7.43 -20.35 -11.00
C ILE A 341 7.86 -21.30 -12.13
N THR A 342 8.97 -22.02 -11.96
CA THR A 342 9.49 -22.97 -12.96
C THR A 342 8.85 -24.34 -12.85
N LYS A 343 8.47 -24.77 -11.63
CA LYS A 343 7.95 -26.11 -11.28
C LYS A 343 8.87 -27.28 -11.65
N SER A 344 10.10 -26.99 -12.07
CA SER A 344 11.10 -27.97 -12.49
C SER A 344 12.40 -27.91 -11.66
N THR A 345 12.55 -26.90 -10.82
CA THR A 345 13.71 -26.71 -9.94
C THR A 345 13.29 -26.72 -8.46
N SER A 346 14.25 -26.84 -7.55
CA SER A 346 14.02 -26.71 -6.11
C SER A 346 14.00 -25.24 -5.68
N ALA A 347 13.67 -24.99 -4.41
CA ALA A 347 13.74 -23.66 -3.80
C ALA A 347 15.16 -23.29 -3.35
N LEU A 348 16.13 -24.22 -3.43
CA LEU A 348 17.54 -24.01 -3.12
C LEU A 348 18.29 -23.40 -4.32
N PHE A 349 18.06 -22.12 -4.58
CA PHE A 349 18.79 -21.33 -5.59
C PHE A 349 18.71 -19.84 -5.26
N GLU A 350 19.58 -19.04 -5.88
CA GLU A 350 19.52 -17.58 -5.85
C GLU A 350 18.87 -17.08 -7.15
N PRO A 351 17.75 -16.35 -7.09
CA PRO A 351 17.09 -15.81 -8.28
C PRO A 351 17.99 -14.89 -9.11
N THR A 352 17.84 -14.95 -10.43
CA THR A 352 18.50 -14.04 -11.38
C THR A 352 17.43 -13.29 -12.17
N LEU A 353 17.59 -11.97 -12.28
CA LEU A 353 16.63 -11.09 -12.95
C LEU A 353 17.22 -10.57 -14.25
N ASP A 354 16.44 -10.61 -15.34
CA ASP A 354 16.78 -10.01 -16.63
C ASP A 354 16.00 -8.70 -16.88
N TYR A 355 15.54 -8.09 -15.79
CA TYR A 355 14.85 -6.81 -15.73
C TYR A 355 15.25 -6.05 -14.46
N VAL A 356 14.84 -4.80 -14.39
CA VAL A 356 15.02 -3.90 -13.25
C VAL A 356 13.68 -3.60 -12.62
N ILE A 357 13.66 -3.62 -11.30
CA ILE A 357 12.55 -3.18 -10.47
C ILE A 357 12.89 -1.84 -9.85
N VAL A 358 11.92 -0.93 -9.82
CA VAL A 358 12.00 0.32 -9.06
C VAL A 358 10.79 0.40 -8.15
N LYS A 359 11.05 0.52 -6.84
CA LYS A 359 10.04 0.84 -5.84
C LYS A 359 10.08 2.32 -5.52
N ILE A 360 8.91 2.96 -5.40
CA ILE A 360 8.78 4.34 -4.91
C ILE A 360 7.73 4.36 -3.78
N PRO A 361 8.05 4.93 -2.60
CA PRO A 361 7.07 5.12 -1.55
C PRO A 361 5.96 6.11 -1.94
N ARG A 362 4.83 6.03 -1.25
CA ARG A 362 3.66 6.90 -1.43
C ARG A 362 3.38 7.65 -0.12
N TRP A 363 3.26 9.00 -0.18
CA TRP A 363 3.07 9.85 1.01
C TRP A 363 1.79 10.70 0.96
N ASN A 364 1.14 10.94 2.10
CA ASN A 364 -0.02 11.82 2.22
C ASN A 364 0.21 13.06 3.08
N PHE A 365 1.34 13.75 2.90
CA PHE A 365 1.65 14.99 3.62
C PHE A 365 0.63 16.11 3.43
N ASP A 366 -0.19 16.04 2.38
CA ASP A 366 -1.28 16.97 2.11
C ASP A 366 -2.42 16.86 3.13
N LYS A 367 -2.62 15.67 3.73
CA LYS A 367 -3.66 15.43 4.76
C LYS A 367 -3.26 15.84 6.17
N PHE A 368 -1.99 16.18 6.36
CA PHE A 368 -1.40 16.45 7.66
C PHE A 368 -0.81 17.86 7.69
N GLU A 369 -1.69 18.86 7.78
CA GLU A 369 -1.26 20.26 7.90
C GLU A 369 -0.30 20.45 9.09
N GLY A 370 0.83 21.12 8.85
CA GLY A 370 1.91 21.27 9.83
C GLY A 370 2.87 20.10 9.94
N SER A 371 2.70 19.02 9.15
CA SER A 371 3.66 17.91 9.13
C SER A 371 5.01 18.36 8.59
N ASP A 372 6.09 17.93 9.23
CA ASP A 372 7.42 17.97 8.62
C ASP A 372 7.47 16.99 7.44
N ARG A 373 7.70 17.53 6.24
CA ARG A 373 7.72 16.80 4.97
C ARG A 373 9.11 16.30 4.59
N THR A 374 10.13 16.62 5.39
CA THR A 374 11.51 16.16 5.17
C THR A 374 11.59 14.67 5.44
N LEU A 375 12.22 13.93 4.56
CA LEU A 375 12.48 12.49 4.73
C LEU A 375 13.73 12.29 5.60
N GLY A 376 13.71 11.24 6.41
CA GLY A 376 14.79 10.92 7.33
C GLY A 376 14.69 9.47 7.82
N LEU A 377 15.22 9.19 9.01
CA LEU A 377 15.24 7.84 9.58
C LEU A 377 13.88 7.32 10.04
N GLN A 378 12.91 8.21 10.29
CA GLN A 378 11.55 7.81 10.65
C GLN A 378 10.69 7.72 9.39
N MET A 379 10.14 6.53 9.13
CA MET A 379 9.26 6.30 7.98
C MET A 379 7.98 7.13 8.09
N LYS A 380 7.59 7.78 6.98
CA LYS A 380 6.39 8.62 6.85
C LYS A 380 5.51 8.21 5.65
N ALA A 381 5.96 7.30 4.79
CA ALA A 381 5.18 6.74 3.70
C ALA A 381 4.00 5.88 4.20
N VAL A 382 2.90 5.92 3.47
CA VAL A 382 1.63 5.22 3.77
C VAL A 382 1.35 4.02 2.85
N GLY A 383 2.29 3.73 1.94
CA GLY A 383 2.24 2.63 0.98
C GLY A 383 3.35 2.81 -0.05
N GLU A 384 3.35 1.99 -1.10
CA GLU A 384 4.39 2.00 -2.12
C GLU A 384 3.89 1.48 -3.48
N VAL A 385 4.64 1.83 -4.53
CA VAL A 385 4.46 1.29 -5.89
C VAL A 385 5.70 0.53 -6.31
N MET A 386 5.53 -0.40 -7.23
CA MET A 386 6.63 -1.07 -7.92
C MET A 386 6.44 -0.95 -9.45
N GLY A 387 7.52 -0.64 -10.16
CA GLY A 387 7.60 -0.65 -11.62
C GLY A 387 8.64 -1.67 -12.09
N ILE A 388 8.30 -2.47 -13.10
CA ILE A 388 9.20 -3.46 -13.72
C ILE A 388 9.54 -3.01 -15.14
N GLY A 389 10.80 -3.01 -15.53
CA GLY A 389 11.21 -2.68 -16.91
C GLY A 389 12.52 -3.35 -17.31
N ARG A 390 12.80 -3.45 -18.60
CA ARG A 390 14.08 -4.01 -19.11
C ARG A 390 15.27 -3.08 -18.86
N SER A 391 15.01 -1.86 -18.41
CA SER A 391 16.02 -0.89 -17.98
C SER A 391 15.53 -0.12 -16.76
N PHE A 392 16.46 0.46 -16.00
CA PHE A 392 16.13 1.34 -14.88
C PHE A 392 15.23 2.51 -15.29
N GLN A 393 15.51 3.14 -16.44
CA GLN A 393 14.73 4.26 -16.98
C GLN A 393 13.27 3.87 -17.22
N GLU A 394 13.03 2.72 -17.85
CA GLU A 394 11.67 2.21 -18.07
C GLU A 394 10.95 1.91 -16.76
N ALA A 395 11.61 1.18 -15.85
CA ALA A 395 11.06 0.81 -14.55
C ALA A 395 10.70 2.05 -13.71
N LEU A 396 11.56 3.08 -13.73
CA LEU A 396 11.36 4.35 -13.03
C LEU A 396 10.18 5.16 -13.59
N HIS A 397 10.03 5.23 -14.92
CA HIS A 397 8.86 5.86 -15.53
C HIS A 397 7.56 5.13 -15.17
N LYS A 398 7.57 3.79 -15.18
CA LYS A 398 6.40 2.99 -14.78
C LYS A 398 6.07 3.18 -13.30
N ALA A 399 7.08 3.18 -12.43
CA ALA A 399 6.88 3.44 -11.00
C ALA A 399 6.30 4.85 -10.76
N THR A 400 6.84 5.89 -11.41
CA THR A 400 6.31 7.26 -11.26
C THR A 400 4.89 7.44 -11.82
N GLN A 401 4.52 6.71 -12.89
CA GLN A 401 3.15 6.64 -13.40
C GLN A 401 2.18 5.98 -12.41
N SER A 402 2.66 5.01 -11.63
CA SER A 402 1.86 4.27 -10.64
C SER A 402 1.53 5.06 -9.37
N LEU A 403 2.22 6.17 -9.09
CA LEU A 403 2.12 6.88 -7.80
C LEU A 403 0.76 7.53 -7.50
N GLU A 404 -0.15 7.60 -8.47
CA GLU A 404 -1.48 8.21 -8.30
C GLU A 404 -1.44 9.68 -7.81
N ILE A 405 -0.41 10.42 -8.26
CA ILE A 405 -0.20 11.85 -7.96
C ILE A 405 -0.36 12.75 -9.20
N LYS A 406 -1.07 12.25 -10.22
CA LYS A 406 -1.35 12.96 -11.48
C LYS A 406 -0.09 13.27 -12.31
N ARG A 407 1.01 12.54 -12.17
CA ARG A 407 2.21 12.66 -13.06
C ARG A 407 2.08 11.67 -14.21
N ASN A 408 2.64 12.00 -15.38
CA ASN A 408 2.63 11.09 -16.55
C ASN A 408 3.91 10.24 -16.66
N GLY A 409 4.83 10.38 -15.70
CA GLY A 409 6.20 9.89 -15.73
C GLY A 409 7.16 10.97 -15.22
N LEU A 410 8.45 10.82 -15.53
CA LEU A 410 9.46 11.86 -15.30
C LEU A 410 9.49 12.88 -16.43
N GLY A 411 9.40 14.17 -16.11
CA GLY A 411 9.47 15.24 -17.11
C GLY A 411 8.32 15.23 -18.13
N ALA A 412 8.43 16.10 -19.14
CA ALA A 412 7.53 16.19 -20.29
C ALA A 412 6.01 16.14 -19.98
N ASP A 413 5.58 16.70 -18.84
CA ASP A 413 4.17 16.73 -18.42
C ASP A 413 3.66 18.11 -18.01
N GLY A 414 4.52 19.13 -18.14
CA GLY A 414 4.23 20.53 -17.81
C GLY A 414 4.19 20.85 -16.31
N LYS A 415 4.63 19.95 -15.42
CA LYS A 415 4.52 20.09 -13.96
C LYS A 415 5.85 20.30 -13.22
N GLY A 416 6.95 20.49 -13.96
CA GLY A 416 8.28 20.70 -13.38
C GLY A 416 8.46 22.08 -12.73
N TYR A 417 9.34 22.15 -11.73
CA TYR A 417 9.77 23.39 -11.11
C TYR A 417 10.70 24.19 -12.04
N LYS A 418 10.61 25.52 -11.99
CA LYS A 418 11.40 26.44 -12.85
C LYS A 418 12.23 27.44 -12.06
N ASN A 419 12.11 27.47 -10.75
CA ASN A 419 12.87 28.37 -9.89
C ASN A 419 14.11 27.65 -9.34
N TYR A 420 15.29 28.24 -9.55
CA TYR A 420 16.57 27.64 -9.15
C TYR A 420 16.66 27.40 -7.64
N ASP A 421 16.36 28.42 -6.83
CA ASP A 421 16.48 28.33 -5.36
C ASP A 421 15.52 27.27 -4.79
N GLN A 422 14.30 27.19 -5.33
CA GLN A 422 13.34 26.15 -4.97
C GLN A 422 13.84 24.75 -5.31
N ILE A 423 14.48 24.55 -6.46
CA ILE A 423 15.03 23.25 -6.85
C ILE A 423 16.19 22.88 -5.91
N ILE A 424 17.12 23.80 -5.65
CA ILE A 424 18.26 23.54 -4.76
C ILE A 424 17.79 23.18 -3.35
N ASP A 425 16.81 23.91 -2.81
CA ASP A 425 16.21 23.62 -1.51
C ASP A 425 15.59 22.21 -1.47
N LYS A 426 14.81 21.84 -2.49
CA LYS A 426 14.18 20.51 -2.59
C LYS A 426 15.15 19.36 -2.83
N LEU A 427 16.29 19.62 -3.45
CA LEU A 427 17.37 18.63 -3.56
C LEU A 427 18.04 18.38 -2.20
N ALA A 428 18.30 19.46 -1.45
CA ALA A 428 18.96 19.40 -0.14
C ALA A 428 18.04 18.81 0.93
N ASN A 429 16.78 19.26 0.96
CA ASN A 429 15.75 18.82 1.90
C ASN A 429 14.84 17.80 1.23
N ALA A 430 15.27 16.53 1.28
CA ALA A 430 14.58 15.42 0.65
C ALA A 430 13.10 15.35 1.06
N SER A 431 12.22 15.18 0.08
CA SER A 431 10.76 15.12 0.25
C SER A 431 10.17 14.20 -0.83
N TRP A 432 8.87 13.93 -0.76
CA TRP A 432 8.10 13.06 -1.67
C TRP A 432 8.31 13.32 -3.18
N ASP A 433 8.71 14.53 -3.55
CA ASP A 433 8.85 14.99 -4.92
C ASP A 433 10.30 15.00 -5.45
N ARG A 434 11.30 14.64 -4.63
CA ARG A 434 12.72 14.72 -5.01
C ARG A 434 13.03 13.97 -6.31
N VAL A 435 12.36 12.84 -6.55
CA VAL A 435 12.44 12.05 -7.79
C VAL A 435 12.15 12.88 -9.05
N PHE A 436 11.22 13.82 -8.98
CA PHE A 436 10.88 14.72 -10.10
C PHE A 436 11.83 15.92 -10.15
N VAL A 437 12.21 16.44 -8.99
CA VAL A 437 13.11 17.60 -8.86
C VAL A 437 14.50 17.30 -9.44
N LEU A 438 14.97 16.06 -9.36
CA LEU A 438 16.21 15.62 -10.03
C LEU A 438 16.17 15.89 -11.53
N TYR A 439 15.06 15.53 -12.19
CA TYR A 439 14.86 15.78 -13.61
C TYR A 439 14.77 17.29 -13.91
N ASP A 440 14.03 18.04 -13.10
CA ASP A 440 13.90 19.50 -13.24
C ASP A 440 15.25 20.22 -13.11
N ALA A 441 16.11 19.76 -12.19
CA ALA A 441 17.47 20.29 -11.99
C ALA A 441 18.35 20.08 -13.21
N ILE A 442 18.32 18.88 -13.79
CA ILE A 442 19.06 18.54 -15.01
C ILE A 442 18.53 19.35 -16.19
N GLN A 443 17.20 19.48 -16.33
CA GLN A 443 16.57 20.28 -17.38
C GLN A 443 16.94 21.76 -17.30
N MET A 444 17.15 22.29 -16.08
CA MET A 444 17.62 23.65 -15.84
C MET A 444 19.11 23.85 -16.19
N GLY A 445 19.87 22.76 -16.37
CA GLY A 445 21.30 22.78 -16.66
C GLY A 445 22.19 22.78 -15.41
N ILE A 446 21.69 22.35 -14.26
CA ILE A 446 22.50 22.17 -13.05
C ILE A 446 23.46 20.98 -13.28
N PRO A 447 24.78 21.13 -13.07
CA PRO A 447 25.72 20.03 -13.27
C PRO A 447 25.42 18.82 -12.37
N LEU A 448 25.54 17.61 -12.91
CA LEU A 448 25.34 16.37 -12.14
C LEU A 448 26.23 16.30 -10.90
N SER A 449 27.46 16.82 -10.97
CA SER A 449 28.38 16.90 -9.82
C SER A 449 27.80 17.72 -8.66
N ARG A 450 27.09 18.81 -8.96
CA ARG A 450 26.42 19.63 -7.94
C ARG A 450 25.19 18.92 -7.37
N ILE A 451 24.42 18.24 -8.21
CA ILE A 451 23.27 17.44 -7.76
C ILE A 451 23.75 16.33 -6.83
N HIS A 452 24.81 15.61 -7.22
CA HIS A 452 25.46 14.59 -6.39
C HIS A 452 26.01 15.17 -5.10
N GLU A 453 26.68 16.32 -5.13
CA GLU A 453 27.22 16.95 -3.91
C GLU A 453 26.13 17.22 -2.87
N ILE A 454 24.96 17.68 -3.32
CA ILE A 454 23.81 18.01 -2.47
C ILE A 454 23.09 16.74 -1.99
N THR A 455 22.76 15.84 -2.91
CA THR A 455 21.87 14.70 -2.66
C THR A 455 22.58 13.45 -2.19
N LYS A 456 23.87 13.32 -2.52
CA LYS A 456 24.71 12.12 -2.40
C LYS A 456 24.22 10.90 -3.20
N ILE A 457 23.19 11.05 -4.05
CA ILE A 457 22.69 9.98 -4.94
C ILE A 457 23.80 9.59 -5.92
N ASP A 458 24.01 8.28 -6.10
CA ASP A 458 25.08 7.76 -6.96
C ASP A 458 25.03 8.34 -8.38
N MET A 459 26.21 8.65 -8.93
CA MET A 459 26.35 9.26 -10.25
C MET A 459 25.77 8.39 -11.37
N TRP A 460 25.73 7.06 -11.19
CA TRP A 460 25.09 6.14 -12.11
C TRP A 460 23.62 6.49 -12.31
N PHE A 461 22.83 6.65 -11.23
CA PHE A 461 21.43 7.04 -11.32
C PHE A 461 21.28 8.41 -11.99
N LEU A 462 22.08 9.41 -11.60
CA LEU A 462 22.00 10.76 -12.15
C LEU A 462 22.27 10.80 -13.67
N LYS A 463 23.18 9.97 -14.17
CA LYS A 463 23.43 9.82 -15.62
C LYS A 463 22.23 9.22 -16.35
N GLN A 464 21.51 8.29 -15.74
CA GLN A 464 20.27 7.75 -16.33
C GLN A 464 19.20 8.84 -16.52
N TYR A 465 19.08 9.78 -15.58
CA TYR A 465 18.21 10.95 -15.73
C TYR A 465 18.71 11.92 -16.82
N GLU A 466 20.02 12.14 -16.90
CA GLU A 466 20.61 12.98 -17.96
C GLU A 466 20.33 12.41 -19.35
N GLU A 467 20.48 11.10 -19.54
CA GLU A 467 20.14 10.41 -20.79
C GLU A 467 18.67 10.60 -21.18
N LEU A 468 17.75 10.44 -20.21
CA LEU A 468 16.32 10.70 -20.44
C LEU A 468 16.07 12.13 -20.93
N PHE A 469 16.75 13.11 -20.34
CA PHE A 469 16.65 14.51 -20.74
C PHE A 469 17.25 14.77 -22.13
N GLN A 470 18.38 14.15 -22.48
CA GLN A 470 18.92 14.28 -23.84
C GLN A 470 17.95 13.69 -24.88
N LEU A 471 17.31 12.57 -24.56
CA LEU A 471 16.29 11.97 -25.41
C LEU A 471 15.06 12.89 -25.56
N GLU A 472 14.59 13.52 -24.47
CA GLU A 472 13.52 14.54 -24.54
C GLU A 472 13.88 15.65 -25.52
N LYS A 473 15.11 16.17 -25.45
CA LYS A 473 15.60 17.23 -26.33
C LYS A 473 15.68 16.78 -27.79
N GLU A 474 16.03 15.53 -28.04
CA GLU A 474 16.08 14.99 -29.40
C GLU A 474 14.67 14.86 -29.99
N ILE A 475 13.75 14.22 -29.27
CA ILE A 475 12.35 14.05 -29.69
C ILE A 475 11.69 15.40 -29.98
N SER A 476 11.97 16.41 -29.15
CA SER A 476 11.40 17.76 -29.28
C SER A 476 11.82 18.52 -30.54
N LYS A 477 12.77 18.00 -31.34
CA LYS A 477 13.15 18.56 -32.66
C LYS A 477 12.21 18.13 -33.78
N TYR A 478 11.37 17.13 -33.54
CA TYR A 478 10.50 16.52 -34.54
C TYR A 478 9.03 16.94 -34.35
N THR A 479 8.21 16.58 -35.33
CA THR A 479 6.75 16.60 -35.28
C THR A 479 6.23 15.18 -35.39
N ILE A 480 4.94 14.96 -35.13
CA ILE A 480 4.34 13.62 -35.26
C ILE A 480 4.47 13.01 -36.67
N ASP A 481 4.52 13.86 -37.71
CA ASP A 481 4.64 13.41 -39.09
C ASP A 481 6.09 13.13 -39.50
N SER A 482 7.07 13.71 -38.79
CA SER A 482 8.49 13.62 -39.13
C SER A 482 9.31 12.72 -38.21
N ILE A 483 8.77 12.32 -37.05
CA ILE A 483 9.46 11.41 -36.13
C ILE A 483 9.60 10.04 -36.79
N ASP A 484 10.82 9.51 -36.79
CA ASP A 484 11.08 8.18 -37.32
C ASP A 484 10.74 7.07 -36.30
N ARG A 485 10.73 5.83 -36.81
CA ARG A 485 10.37 4.66 -36.02
C ARG A 485 11.38 4.37 -34.91
N GLU A 486 12.67 4.54 -35.16
CA GLU A 486 13.72 4.13 -34.22
C GLU A 486 13.76 5.07 -33.02
N LEU A 487 13.67 6.38 -33.25
CA LEU A 487 13.60 7.35 -32.15
C LEU A 487 12.31 7.20 -31.34
N LEU A 488 11.18 6.92 -31.99
CA LEU A 488 9.92 6.65 -31.29
C LEU A 488 10.00 5.35 -30.49
N LEU A 489 10.60 4.30 -31.03
CA LEU A 489 10.81 3.03 -30.32
C LEU A 489 11.73 3.23 -29.11
N GLU A 490 12.86 3.93 -29.28
CA GLU A 490 13.78 4.25 -28.20
C GLU A 490 13.07 5.01 -27.07
N ALA A 491 12.26 6.02 -27.41
CA ALA A 491 11.44 6.74 -26.43
C ALA A 491 10.57 5.80 -25.59
N LYS A 492 9.93 4.82 -26.24
CA LYS A 492 9.09 3.82 -25.56
C LYS A 492 9.91 2.83 -24.74
N GLN A 493 11.05 2.37 -25.24
CA GLN A 493 11.98 1.48 -24.52
C GLN A 493 12.57 2.12 -23.27
N LYS A 494 12.67 3.45 -23.26
CA LYS A 494 13.12 4.24 -22.11
C LYS A 494 11.98 4.62 -21.15
N GLY A 495 10.74 4.23 -21.47
CA GLY A 495 9.58 4.38 -20.59
C GLY A 495 8.72 5.62 -20.80
N TYR A 496 9.01 6.47 -21.79
CA TYR A 496 8.17 7.65 -22.04
C TYR A 496 6.74 7.24 -22.43
N GLY A 497 5.76 7.73 -21.70
CA GLY A 497 4.35 7.55 -22.03
C GLY A 497 3.97 8.28 -23.33
N ASP A 498 2.94 7.81 -24.02
CA ASP A 498 2.40 8.42 -25.24
C ASP A 498 2.01 9.88 -24.98
N ARG A 499 1.53 10.19 -23.77
CA ARG A 499 1.22 11.55 -23.34
C ARG A 499 2.44 12.45 -23.16
N GLN A 500 3.57 11.89 -22.71
CA GLN A 500 4.83 12.63 -22.58
C GLN A 500 5.42 12.92 -23.96
N ILE A 501 5.40 11.92 -24.86
CA ILE A 501 5.82 12.11 -26.25
C ILE A 501 4.92 13.12 -26.96
N ALA A 502 3.61 13.08 -26.71
CA ALA A 502 2.68 14.06 -27.25
C ALA A 502 2.97 15.49 -26.77
N HIS A 503 3.40 15.64 -25.51
CA HIS A 503 3.86 16.93 -24.99
C HIS A 503 5.11 17.44 -25.72
N MET A 504 6.11 16.58 -25.91
CA MET A 504 7.35 16.90 -26.65
C MET A 504 7.07 17.29 -28.11
N LEU A 505 6.20 16.54 -28.79
CA LEU A 505 5.82 16.75 -30.19
C LEU A 505 4.72 17.79 -30.41
N LYS A 506 4.14 18.33 -29.32
CA LYS A 506 3.01 19.29 -29.33
C LYS A 506 1.79 18.78 -30.09
N CYS A 507 1.42 17.52 -29.87
CA CYS A 507 0.27 16.86 -30.48
C CYS A 507 -0.64 16.21 -29.42
N LEU A 508 -1.68 15.51 -29.83
CA LEU A 508 -2.55 14.75 -28.93
C LEU A 508 -1.97 13.36 -28.64
N GLU A 509 -2.19 12.85 -27.42
CA GLU A 509 -1.83 11.48 -26.99
C GLU A 509 -2.30 10.42 -28.00
N SER A 510 -3.52 10.56 -28.52
CA SER A 510 -4.08 9.65 -29.52
C SER A 510 -3.32 9.65 -30.85
N GLN A 511 -2.69 10.76 -31.23
CA GLN A 511 -1.87 10.83 -32.45
C GLN A 511 -0.58 10.04 -32.29
N VAL A 512 0.06 10.10 -31.11
CA VAL A 512 1.24 9.26 -30.79
C VAL A 512 0.86 7.79 -30.80
N TYR A 513 -0.23 7.41 -30.12
CA TYR A 513 -0.71 6.03 -30.12
C TYR A 513 -0.94 5.51 -31.55
N ASN A 514 -1.65 6.28 -32.38
CA ASN A 514 -1.90 5.90 -33.78
C ASN A 514 -0.59 5.78 -34.59
N LYS A 515 0.37 6.68 -34.36
CA LYS A 515 1.67 6.65 -35.04
C LYS A 515 2.48 5.40 -34.65
N ARG A 516 2.50 5.03 -33.36
CA ARG A 516 3.14 3.78 -32.91
C ARG A 516 2.51 2.56 -33.60
N ARG A 517 1.18 2.52 -33.69
CA ARG A 517 0.45 1.43 -34.35
C ARG A 517 0.76 1.35 -35.86
N GLU A 518 0.82 2.49 -36.55
CA GLU A 518 1.24 2.58 -37.96
C GLU A 518 2.65 2.00 -38.15
N LEU A 519 3.56 2.35 -37.26
CA LEU A 519 4.97 1.95 -37.29
C LEU A 519 5.23 0.56 -36.66
N LYS A 520 4.16 -0.16 -36.26
CA LYS A 520 4.21 -1.49 -35.61
C LYS A 520 5.00 -1.52 -34.29
N ILE A 521 5.14 -0.38 -33.63
CA ILE A 521 5.69 -0.30 -32.27
C ILE A 521 4.59 -0.71 -31.32
N ASN A 522 4.60 -1.96 -30.86
CA ASN A 522 3.62 -2.50 -29.93
C ASN A 522 4.30 -2.91 -28.63
N ARG A 523 3.55 -2.79 -27.54
CA ARG A 523 3.96 -3.29 -26.23
C ARG A 523 3.98 -4.82 -26.29
N VAL A 524 4.99 -5.42 -25.69
CA VAL A 524 5.08 -6.86 -25.47
C VAL A 524 5.10 -7.15 -23.97
N TYR A 525 4.77 -8.37 -23.60
CA TYR A 525 4.71 -8.79 -22.22
C TYR A 525 5.70 -9.92 -21.98
N LYS A 526 6.48 -9.78 -20.91
CA LYS A 526 7.51 -10.72 -20.47
C LYS A 526 7.12 -11.34 -19.14
N LEU A 527 7.63 -12.53 -18.88
CA LEU A 527 7.39 -13.27 -17.66
C LEU A 527 8.40 -12.90 -16.57
N VAL A 528 7.93 -12.87 -15.33
CA VAL A 528 8.76 -12.98 -14.14
C VAL A 528 9.01 -14.46 -13.89
N ASP A 529 10.27 -14.91 -14.06
CA ASP A 529 10.59 -16.34 -14.10
C ASP A 529 11.56 -16.85 -13.03
N THR A 530 12.07 -15.97 -12.15
CA THR A 530 13.14 -16.22 -11.15
C THR A 530 14.53 -16.56 -11.68
N CYS A 531 14.71 -16.78 -12.99
CA CYS A 531 15.90 -17.44 -13.53
C CYS A 531 16.42 -16.86 -14.86
N ALA A 532 15.99 -15.67 -15.26
CA ALA A 532 16.46 -14.98 -16.46
C ALA A 532 16.41 -15.86 -17.73
N ALA A 533 15.26 -16.51 -17.93
CA ALA A 533 14.92 -17.41 -19.01
C ALA A 533 15.78 -18.69 -19.12
N GLU A 534 16.59 -19.04 -18.11
CA GLU A 534 17.31 -20.32 -18.08
C GLU A 534 16.34 -21.51 -18.09
N PHE A 535 15.21 -21.37 -17.37
CA PHE A 535 14.13 -22.35 -17.33
C PHE A 535 12.81 -21.72 -17.76
N LYS A 536 11.95 -22.54 -18.36
CA LYS A 536 10.62 -22.09 -18.78
C LYS A 536 9.73 -21.84 -17.56
N ALA A 537 9.31 -20.58 -17.36
CA ALA A 537 8.26 -20.26 -16.40
C ALA A 537 6.91 -20.85 -16.84
N GLN A 538 6.15 -21.35 -15.87
CA GLN A 538 4.79 -21.85 -16.06
C GLN A 538 3.74 -20.93 -15.47
N THR A 539 4.15 -19.99 -14.61
CA THR A 539 3.25 -19.09 -13.90
C THR A 539 3.06 -17.80 -14.70
N PRO A 540 1.81 -17.40 -15.02
CA PRO A 540 1.47 -16.25 -15.86
C PRO A 540 1.56 -14.92 -15.10
N TYR A 541 2.76 -14.59 -14.63
CA TYR A 541 3.11 -13.31 -14.00
C TYR A 541 3.88 -12.45 -14.99
N TYR A 542 3.21 -11.42 -15.53
CA TYR A 542 3.71 -10.57 -16.60
C TYR A 542 4.05 -9.14 -16.17
N TYR A 543 5.03 -8.56 -16.87
CA TYR A 543 5.23 -7.12 -17.00
C TYR A 543 5.39 -6.74 -18.47
N SER A 544 5.13 -5.49 -18.78
CA SER A 544 5.20 -4.95 -20.13
C SER A 544 6.51 -4.23 -20.42
N THR A 545 6.95 -4.30 -21.68
CA THR A 545 8.10 -3.57 -22.21
C THR A 545 7.95 -3.32 -23.72
N PHE A 546 8.89 -2.60 -24.32
CA PHE A 546 9.04 -2.45 -25.77
C PHE A 546 10.33 -3.11 -26.22
N GLU A 547 10.27 -3.92 -27.28
CA GLU A 547 11.44 -4.60 -27.82
C GLU A 547 11.62 -4.33 -29.30
N SER A 548 12.89 -4.40 -29.73
CA SER A 548 13.25 -4.34 -31.13
C SER A 548 12.87 -5.63 -31.85
N GLU A 549 12.69 -5.54 -33.16
CA GLU A 549 12.47 -6.72 -34.01
C GLU A 549 13.73 -7.59 -34.04
N VAL A 550 13.56 -8.90 -33.85
CA VAL A 550 14.65 -9.89 -33.93
C VAL A 550 14.38 -10.82 -35.10
N GLU A 551 15.39 -11.03 -35.94
CA GLU A 551 15.38 -12.04 -37.00
C GLU A 551 15.91 -13.36 -36.43
N THR A 552 15.05 -14.38 -36.39
CA THR A 552 15.43 -15.73 -35.95
C THR A 552 16.27 -16.45 -37.00
N ALA A 553 16.93 -17.55 -36.62
CA ALA A 553 17.82 -18.30 -37.51
C ALA A 553 17.13 -18.88 -38.77
N ASP A 554 15.80 -19.00 -38.76
CA ASP A 554 14.94 -19.40 -39.88
C ASP A 554 14.42 -18.21 -40.72
N GLY A 555 14.90 -16.99 -40.46
CA GLY A 555 14.59 -15.77 -41.22
C GLY A 555 13.26 -15.11 -40.85
N GLN A 556 12.64 -15.49 -39.72
CA GLN A 556 11.40 -14.85 -39.25
C GLN A 556 11.72 -13.63 -38.41
N VAL A 557 11.17 -12.47 -38.79
CA VAL A 557 11.27 -11.24 -38.01
C VAL A 557 10.07 -11.17 -37.08
N SER A 558 10.31 -11.18 -35.77
CA SER A 558 9.26 -11.06 -34.77
C SER A 558 9.74 -10.31 -33.53
N VAL A 559 8.77 -9.79 -32.76
CA VAL A 559 9.02 -9.30 -31.40
C VAL A 559 8.41 -10.33 -30.46
N SER A 560 9.21 -10.91 -29.59
CA SER A 560 8.76 -12.00 -28.70
C SER A 560 7.77 -11.46 -27.66
N ASN A 561 6.60 -12.09 -27.57
CA ASN A 561 5.59 -11.81 -26.54
C ASN A 561 5.22 -13.11 -25.84
N GLU A 562 5.41 -13.15 -24.52
CA GLU A 562 5.27 -14.35 -23.70
C GLU A 562 3.86 -14.48 -23.10
N SER A 563 3.06 -13.41 -23.19
CA SER A 563 1.64 -13.47 -22.84
C SER A 563 0.83 -14.08 -23.97
N VAL A 564 0.39 -15.31 -23.77
CA VAL A 564 -0.45 -16.06 -24.72
C VAL A 564 -1.93 -15.77 -24.46
N VAL A 565 -2.64 -15.30 -25.49
CA VAL A 565 -4.09 -15.05 -25.44
C VAL A 565 -4.83 -16.36 -25.69
N THR A 566 -5.74 -16.74 -24.78
CA THR A 566 -6.57 -17.94 -24.92
C THR A 566 -7.93 -17.61 -25.55
N ASP A 567 -8.70 -18.62 -25.96
CA ASP A 567 -10.08 -18.44 -26.46
C ASP A 567 -11.13 -18.38 -25.34
N LYS A 568 -10.72 -18.49 -24.06
CA LYS A 568 -11.65 -18.36 -22.94
C LYS A 568 -12.20 -16.94 -22.86
N LYS A 569 -13.41 -16.82 -22.31
CA LYS A 569 -14.00 -15.54 -21.93
C LYS A 569 -13.18 -14.96 -20.77
N LYS A 570 -12.77 -13.70 -20.89
CA LYS A 570 -11.86 -13.07 -19.92
C LYS A 570 -12.53 -11.90 -19.22
N ILE A 571 -12.23 -11.75 -17.93
CA ILE A 571 -12.63 -10.58 -17.13
C ILE A 571 -11.37 -9.95 -16.57
N ILE A 572 -11.22 -8.64 -16.81
CA ILE A 572 -10.18 -7.84 -16.17
C ILE A 572 -10.75 -7.26 -14.87
N VAL A 573 -10.00 -7.39 -13.78
CA VAL A 573 -10.22 -6.66 -12.53
C VAL A 573 -9.10 -5.64 -12.39
N LEU A 574 -9.45 -4.36 -12.29
CA LEU A 574 -8.48 -3.29 -12.06
C LEU A 574 -8.24 -3.12 -10.56
N GLY A 575 -6.99 -3.27 -10.14
CA GLY A 575 -6.53 -3.03 -8.79
C GLY A 575 -6.56 -1.55 -8.40
N SER A 576 -6.23 -1.29 -7.14
CA SER A 576 -6.26 0.06 -6.58
C SER A 576 -5.00 0.89 -6.84
N GLY A 577 -3.87 0.30 -7.24
CA GLY A 577 -2.57 0.96 -7.16
C GLY A 577 -2.06 1.08 -5.70
N PRO A 578 -1.12 1.98 -5.40
CA PRO A 578 -0.42 2.03 -4.10
C PRO A 578 -1.33 2.38 -2.95
N ASN A 579 -1.24 1.76 -1.78
CA ASN A 579 -2.05 2.19 -0.64
C ASN A 579 -1.81 3.67 -0.26
N ARG A 580 -2.89 4.33 0.17
CA ARG A 580 -2.92 5.73 0.63
C ARG A 580 -4.11 5.93 1.56
N ILE A 581 -4.08 6.99 2.37
CA ILE A 581 -5.19 7.27 3.30
C ILE A 581 -6.49 7.46 2.52
N GLY A 582 -7.50 6.67 2.88
CA GLY A 582 -8.80 6.58 2.20
C GLY A 582 -8.89 5.51 1.11
N GLN A 583 -7.77 4.94 0.68
CA GLN A 583 -7.67 3.86 -0.30
C GLN A 583 -6.65 2.80 0.18
N GLY A 584 -7.07 2.04 1.19
CA GLY A 584 -6.25 1.02 1.84
C GLY A 584 -6.48 -0.37 1.29
N ILE A 585 -6.21 -1.36 2.14
CA ILE A 585 -6.28 -2.79 1.84
C ILE A 585 -7.73 -3.25 1.58
N GLU A 586 -8.73 -2.47 1.98
CA GLU A 586 -10.15 -2.82 1.83
C GLU A 586 -10.54 -2.99 0.36
N PHE A 587 -9.91 -2.22 -0.53
CA PHE A 587 -10.11 -2.33 -1.99
C PHE A 587 -9.33 -3.50 -2.58
N ASP A 588 -8.16 -3.83 -2.04
CA ASP A 588 -7.41 -5.02 -2.44
C ASP A 588 -8.21 -6.29 -2.11
N TYR A 589 -8.77 -6.36 -0.90
CA TYR A 589 -9.70 -7.39 -0.47
C TYR A 589 -10.84 -7.56 -1.49
N CYS A 590 -11.47 -6.45 -1.87
CA CYS A 590 -12.55 -6.47 -2.85
C CYS A 590 -12.08 -7.01 -4.21
N CYS A 591 -10.92 -6.58 -4.70
CA CYS A 591 -10.37 -7.05 -5.98
C CYS A 591 -10.02 -8.54 -5.96
N VAL A 592 -9.44 -9.05 -4.87
CA VAL A 592 -9.14 -10.49 -4.71
C VAL A 592 -10.43 -11.31 -4.76
N HIS A 593 -11.45 -10.94 -3.98
CA HIS A 593 -12.74 -11.63 -4.04
C HIS A 593 -13.43 -11.49 -5.40
N GLY A 594 -13.25 -10.37 -6.09
CA GLY A 594 -13.75 -10.16 -7.45
C GLY A 594 -13.12 -11.13 -8.46
N VAL A 595 -11.80 -11.32 -8.39
CA VAL A 595 -11.10 -12.31 -9.22
C VAL A 595 -11.59 -13.72 -8.89
N LEU A 596 -11.61 -14.11 -7.62
CA LEU A 596 -12.04 -15.45 -7.22
C LEU A 596 -13.49 -15.75 -7.67
N ALA A 597 -14.39 -14.79 -7.51
CA ALA A 597 -15.78 -14.93 -7.94
C ALA A 597 -15.94 -15.04 -9.46
N ALA A 598 -15.13 -14.32 -10.23
CA ALA A 598 -15.12 -14.43 -11.70
C ALA A 598 -14.57 -15.79 -12.16
N ALA A 599 -13.52 -16.29 -11.50
CA ALA A 599 -12.97 -17.62 -11.75
C ALA A 599 -14.00 -18.73 -11.44
N GLU A 600 -14.74 -18.61 -10.33
CA GLU A 600 -15.85 -19.53 -9.98
C GLU A 600 -16.96 -19.54 -11.05
N CYS A 601 -17.13 -18.45 -11.80
CA CYS A 601 -18.08 -18.37 -12.92
C CYS A 601 -17.49 -18.89 -14.25
N GLY A 602 -16.25 -19.41 -14.25
CA GLY A 602 -15.61 -20.01 -15.41
C GLY A 602 -14.92 -19.02 -16.36
N TYR A 603 -14.73 -17.77 -15.94
CA TYR A 603 -13.93 -16.80 -16.69
C TYR A 603 -12.43 -17.05 -16.48
N GLU A 604 -11.62 -16.76 -17.50
CA GLU A 604 -10.19 -16.52 -17.32
C GLU A 604 -10.00 -15.13 -16.73
N THR A 605 -9.40 -15.06 -15.56
CA THR A 605 -9.31 -13.86 -14.75
C THR A 605 -7.98 -13.15 -14.93
N ILE A 606 -8.04 -11.84 -15.12
CA ILE A 606 -6.86 -11.01 -15.34
C ILE A 606 -6.83 -9.93 -14.27
N MET A 607 -5.78 -9.90 -13.46
CA MET A 607 -5.51 -8.84 -12.51
C MET A 607 -4.51 -7.84 -13.09
N ILE A 608 -4.82 -6.54 -12.96
CA ILE A 608 -3.89 -5.44 -13.29
C ILE A 608 -3.71 -4.57 -12.05
N ASN A 609 -2.53 -4.60 -11.44
CA ASN A 609 -2.20 -3.80 -10.26
C ASN A 609 -0.68 -3.60 -10.15
N CYS A 610 -0.24 -2.63 -9.35
CA CYS A 610 1.19 -2.28 -9.20
C CYS A 610 1.66 -2.11 -7.74
N ASN A 611 0.85 -2.57 -6.78
CA ASN A 611 1.19 -2.50 -5.36
C ASN A 611 1.88 -3.80 -4.91
N PRO A 612 3.17 -3.76 -4.51
CA PRO A 612 3.92 -4.96 -4.15
C PRO A 612 3.49 -5.58 -2.81
N GLU A 613 2.83 -4.81 -1.93
CA GLU A 613 2.45 -5.26 -0.58
C GLU A 613 1.20 -6.16 -0.59
N THR A 614 0.50 -6.27 -1.72
CA THR A 614 -0.89 -6.75 -1.76
C THR A 614 -1.03 -8.22 -2.15
N VAL A 615 -2.17 -8.81 -1.75
CA VAL A 615 -2.53 -10.17 -2.13
C VAL A 615 -2.98 -10.18 -3.59
N SER A 616 -3.62 -9.13 -4.12
CA SER A 616 -4.01 -9.12 -5.55
C SER A 616 -2.85 -9.27 -6.53
N THR A 617 -1.64 -8.82 -6.16
CA THR A 617 -0.41 -9.01 -6.96
C THR A 617 0.33 -10.30 -6.61
N ASP A 618 -0.30 -11.23 -5.89
CA ASP A 618 0.16 -12.61 -5.81
C ASP A 618 -0.28 -13.38 -7.06
N PHE A 619 0.68 -14.01 -7.73
CA PHE A 619 0.47 -14.75 -8.96
C PHE A 619 -0.41 -16.00 -8.78
N ASP A 620 -0.68 -16.42 -7.53
CA ASP A 620 -1.62 -17.50 -7.20
C ASP A 620 -3.10 -17.05 -7.21
N ILE A 621 -3.41 -15.75 -7.37
CA ILE A 621 -4.79 -15.23 -7.25
C ILE A 621 -5.58 -15.24 -8.56
N ALA A 622 -4.94 -14.86 -9.66
CA ALA A 622 -5.60 -14.71 -10.98
C ALA A 622 -5.00 -15.69 -12.00
N ASP A 623 -5.77 -16.02 -13.05
CA ASP A 623 -5.23 -16.81 -14.16
C ASP A 623 -4.12 -16.08 -14.91
N LYS A 624 -4.11 -14.74 -14.90
CA LYS A 624 -3.00 -13.90 -15.37
C LYS A 624 -2.84 -12.67 -14.49
N LEU A 625 -1.60 -12.40 -14.08
CA LEU A 625 -1.25 -11.17 -13.38
C LEU A 625 -0.43 -10.27 -14.31
N TYR A 626 -0.88 -9.05 -14.53
CA TYR A 626 -0.08 -7.98 -15.13
C TYR A 626 0.31 -6.99 -14.04
N PHE A 627 1.59 -7.00 -13.69
CA PHE A 627 2.14 -6.05 -12.72
C PHE A 627 2.48 -4.74 -13.44
N GLU A 628 1.44 -3.97 -13.74
CA GLU A 628 1.50 -2.77 -14.56
C GLU A 628 0.87 -1.57 -13.86
N PRO A 629 1.32 -0.34 -14.19
CA PRO A 629 0.65 0.87 -13.73
C PRO A 629 -0.85 0.82 -14.07
N VAL A 630 -1.70 1.20 -13.12
CA VAL A 630 -3.15 1.37 -13.36
C VAL A 630 -3.38 2.70 -14.09
N PHE A 631 -2.75 2.82 -15.26
CA PHE A 631 -2.64 4.01 -16.08
C PHE A 631 -3.14 3.70 -17.49
N TRP A 632 -3.88 4.64 -18.07
CA TRP A 632 -4.68 4.41 -19.27
C TRP A 632 -3.94 3.73 -20.42
N GLU A 633 -2.73 4.19 -20.74
CA GLU A 633 -1.94 3.63 -21.85
C GLU A 633 -1.66 2.13 -21.68
N HIS A 634 -1.22 1.72 -20.49
CA HIS A 634 -0.87 0.33 -20.19
C HIS A 634 -2.13 -0.55 -20.20
N ILE A 635 -3.20 -0.08 -19.55
CA ILE A 635 -4.47 -0.80 -19.48
C ILE A 635 -5.08 -0.99 -20.87
N TYR A 636 -5.03 0.06 -21.70
CA TYR A 636 -5.58 -0.01 -23.05
C TYR A 636 -4.79 -0.99 -23.92
N ASP A 637 -3.45 -0.98 -23.85
CA ASP A 637 -2.61 -1.96 -24.55
C ASP A 637 -2.90 -3.41 -24.10
N ILE A 638 -3.20 -3.64 -22.82
CA ILE A 638 -3.59 -4.97 -22.30
C ILE A 638 -4.97 -5.37 -22.82
N ILE A 639 -5.95 -4.45 -22.83
CA ILE A 639 -7.29 -4.71 -23.37
C ILE A 639 -7.22 -5.06 -24.87
N GLN A 640 -6.38 -4.36 -25.64
CA GLN A 640 -6.19 -4.66 -27.06
C GLN A 640 -5.54 -6.02 -27.31
N HIS A 641 -4.65 -6.45 -26.41
CA HIS A 641 -4.00 -7.76 -26.44
C HIS A 641 -4.97 -8.88 -26.05
N GLU A 642 -5.57 -8.81 -24.86
CA GLU A 642 -6.36 -9.90 -24.26
C GLU A 642 -7.81 -9.97 -24.75
N LYS A 643 -8.36 -8.85 -25.22
CA LYS A 643 -9.75 -8.73 -25.72
C LYS A 643 -10.77 -9.32 -24.73
N PRO A 644 -10.88 -8.76 -23.51
CA PRO A 644 -11.78 -9.29 -22.49
C PRO A 644 -13.26 -9.07 -22.85
N GLU A 645 -14.13 -9.87 -22.24
CA GLU A 645 -15.58 -9.66 -22.28
C GLU A 645 -15.98 -8.34 -21.60
N GLY A 646 -15.24 -7.95 -20.57
CA GLY A 646 -15.43 -6.69 -19.88
C GLY A 646 -14.43 -6.45 -18.75
N VAL A 647 -14.53 -5.27 -18.16
CA VAL A 647 -13.65 -4.79 -17.09
C VAL A 647 -14.47 -4.45 -15.85
N ILE A 648 -14.00 -4.89 -14.69
CA ILE A 648 -14.54 -4.50 -13.37
C ILE A 648 -13.70 -3.34 -12.83
N VAL A 649 -14.36 -2.21 -12.53
CA VAL A 649 -13.73 -0.98 -12.02
C VAL A 649 -14.20 -0.58 -10.63
N GLN A 650 -15.30 -1.16 -10.15
CA GLN A 650 -16.02 -0.77 -8.94
C GLN A 650 -15.37 -1.31 -7.65
N LEU A 651 -14.40 -2.23 -7.77
CA LEU A 651 -13.73 -2.89 -6.65
C LEU A 651 -12.39 -2.22 -6.29
N GLY A 652 -11.68 -1.63 -7.25
CA GLY A 652 -10.35 -1.03 -7.08
C GLY A 652 -10.33 0.41 -6.56
N GLY A 653 -11.45 0.93 -6.06
CA GLY A 653 -11.56 2.31 -5.59
C GLY A 653 -11.32 3.36 -6.71
N GLN A 654 -11.00 4.60 -6.33
CA GLN A 654 -10.96 5.77 -7.21
C GLN A 654 -10.02 5.65 -8.42
N THR A 655 -8.90 4.93 -8.29
CA THR A 655 -7.93 4.79 -9.38
C THR A 655 -8.56 4.06 -10.56
N ALA A 656 -9.24 2.94 -10.30
CA ALA A 656 -9.99 2.22 -11.31
C ALA A 656 -11.22 3.02 -11.81
N LEU A 657 -11.97 3.66 -10.91
CA LEU A 657 -13.18 4.42 -11.28
C LEU A 657 -12.92 5.58 -12.24
N LYS A 658 -11.82 6.32 -12.07
CA LYS A 658 -11.46 7.43 -12.98
C LYS A 658 -11.25 6.97 -14.43
N LEU A 659 -11.04 5.67 -14.65
CA LEU A 659 -10.85 5.11 -15.98
C LEU A 659 -12.17 4.71 -16.65
N ALA A 660 -13.28 4.67 -15.91
CA ALA A 660 -14.60 4.29 -16.43
C ALA A 660 -15.03 5.15 -17.63
N GLU A 661 -14.83 6.46 -17.57
CA GLU A 661 -15.13 7.38 -18.67
C GLU A 661 -14.35 7.00 -19.95
N LYS A 662 -13.05 6.71 -19.80
CA LYS A 662 -12.20 6.34 -20.93
C LYS A 662 -12.56 4.97 -21.48
N LEU A 663 -12.86 3.99 -20.61
CA LEU A 663 -13.30 2.66 -21.04
C LEU A 663 -14.54 2.75 -21.90
N GLU A 664 -15.56 3.49 -21.46
CA GLU A 664 -16.78 3.68 -22.24
C GLU A 664 -16.52 4.41 -23.57
N ARG A 665 -15.75 5.50 -23.54
CA ARG A 665 -15.41 6.27 -24.76
C ARG A 665 -14.73 5.42 -25.83
N TYR A 666 -13.94 4.43 -25.42
CA TYR A 666 -13.25 3.50 -26.31
C TYR A 666 -14.05 2.20 -26.58
N GLY A 667 -15.30 2.13 -26.15
CA GLY A 667 -16.20 1.00 -26.40
C GLY A 667 -15.85 -0.26 -25.62
N VAL A 668 -15.11 -0.14 -24.51
CA VAL A 668 -14.80 -1.25 -23.62
C VAL A 668 -15.94 -1.44 -22.64
N LYS A 669 -16.47 -2.66 -22.57
CA LYS A 669 -17.59 -2.99 -21.68
C LYS A 669 -17.15 -2.93 -20.21
N ILE A 670 -17.85 -2.11 -19.42
CA ILE A 670 -17.76 -2.13 -17.96
C ILE A 670 -18.77 -3.15 -17.44
N MET A 671 -18.32 -4.07 -16.58
CA MET A 671 -19.19 -5.06 -15.93
C MET A 671 -19.81 -4.42 -14.67
N GLY A 672 -21.07 -4.73 -14.35
CA GLY A 672 -21.79 -4.10 -13.24
C GLY A 672 -22.30 -2.69 -13.55
N THR A 673 -22.29 -1.81 -12.55
CA THR A 673 -22.78 -0.42 -12.66
C THR A 673 -22.07 0.34 -13.80
N SER A 674 -22.87 0.93 -14.68
CA SER A 674 -22.40 1.69 -15.85
C SER A 674 -21.64 2.98 -15.50
N PHE A 675 -20.84 3.51 -16.43
CA PHE A 675 -20.19 4.81 -16.24
C PHE A 675 -21.21 5.94 -16.01
N GLN A 676 -22.33 5.95 -16.75
CA GLN A 676 -23.36 6.99 -16.57
C GLN A 676 -23.95 6.96 -15.17
N SER A 677 -24.17 5.78 -14.60
CA SER A 677 -24.65 5.61 -13.23
C SER A 677 -23.62 6.04 -12.20
N LEU A 678 -22.33 5.74 -12.44
CA LEU A 678 -21.23 6.17 -11.57
C LEU A 678 -21.10 7.71 -11.58
N ASP A 679 -21.07 8.32 -12.77
CA ASP A 679 -20.94 9.77 -12.94
C ASP A 679 -22.18 10.52 -12.41
N LEU A 680 -23.39 9.97 -12.60
CA LEU A 680 -24.62 10.51 -12.02
C LEU A 680 -24.58 10.57 -10.49
N ALA A 681 -23.92 9.60 -9.83
CA ALA A 681 -23.78 9.58 -8.39
C ALA A 681 -22.65 10.50 -7.88
N GLU A 682 -21.57 10.66 -8.65
CA GLU A 682 -20.46 11.58 -8.33
C GLU A 682 -20.82 13.06 -8.60
N ASP A 683 -21.61 13.35 -9.65
CA ASP A 683 -22.06 14.71 -9.96
C ASP A 683 -23.20 15.15 -9.03
N ARG A 684 -22.90 16.10 -8.15
CA ARG A 684 -23.83 16.55 -7.11
C ARG A 684 -25.12 17.16 -7.68
N GLY A 685 -25.05 17.89 -8.80
CA GLY A 685 -26.22 18.52 -9.40
C GLY A 685 -27.21 17.49 -9.92
N SER A 686 -26.71 16.52 -10.67
CA SER A 686 -27.49 15.41 -11.22
C SER A 686 -28.00 14.48 -10.12
N PHE A 687 -27.14 14.13 -9.15
CA PHE A 687 -27.53 13.32 -8.00
C PHE A 687 -28.64 13.97 -7.18
N SER A 688 -28.54 15.27 -6.90
CA SER A 688 -29.55 15.99 -6.11
C SER A 688 -30.88 16.14 -6.86
N THR A 689 -30.82 16.27 -8.19
CA THR A 689 -32.02 16.23 -9.04
C THR A 689 -32.71 14.88 -8.91
N LEU A 690 -31.95 13.78 -8.96
CA LEU A 690 -32.47 12.43 -8.72
C LEU A 690 -33.09 12.30 -7.32
N LEU A 691 -32.43 12.81 -6.27
CA LEU A 691 -32.98 12.77 -4.91
C LEU A 691 -34.30 13.56 -4.82
N LYS A 692 -34.37 14.74 -5.43
CA LYS A 692 -35.57 15.59 -5.47
C LYS A 692 -36.73 14.91 -6.20
N GLU A 693 -36.49 14.35 -7.39
CA GLU A 693 -37.49 13.60 -8.16
C GLU A 693 -38.02 12.38 -7.38
N ASN A 694 -37.17 11.80 -6.53
CA ASN A 694 -37.52 10.70 -5.66
C ASN A 694 -38.07 11.12 -4.29
N ASN A 695 -38.31 12.41 -4.02
CA ASN A 695 -38.75 12.92 -2.71
C ASN A 695 -37.87 12.42 -1.54
N ILE A 696 -36.55 12.36 -1.74
CA ILE A 696 -35.59 11.95 -0.72
C ILE A 696 -34.93 13.20 -0.11
N PRO A 697 -34.88 13.35 1.23
CA PRO A 697 -34.23 14.50 1.86
C PRO A 697 -32.72 14.52 1.64
N TYR A 698 -32.16 15.70 1.40
CA TYR A 698 -30.72 15.96 1.35
C TYR A 698 -30.41 17.35 1.93
N PRO A 699 -29.19 17.61 2.42
CA PRO A 699 -28.81 18.92 2.92
C PRO A 699 -28.98 20.00 1.85
N LYS A 700 -29.42 21.21 2.24
CA LYS A 700 -29.44 22.34 1.31
C LYS A 700 -28.02 22.64 0.87
N PHE A 701 -27.80 22.81 -0.43
CA PHE A 701 -26.50 23.14 -0.98
C PHE A 701 -26.64 24.09 -2.15
N ASP A 702 -25.52 24.73 -2.51
CA ASP A 702 -25.36 25.46 -3.76
C ASP A 702 -23.92 25.31 -4.26
N VAL A 703 -23.64 25.77 -5.49
CA VAL A 703 -22.34 25.62 -6.16
C VAL A 703 -21.71 26.98 -6.42
N ALA A 704 -20.45 27.14 -6.02
CA ALA A 704 -19.65 28.32 -6.29
C ALA A 704 -18.42 27.97 -7.14
N GLU A 705 -18.09 28.81 -8.12
CA GLU A 705 -16.82 28.78 -8.84
C GLU A 705 -15.87 29.89 -8.38
N THR A 706 -16.39 30.87 -7.63
CA THR A 706 -15.63 32.01 -7.11
C THR A 706 -15.88 32.26 -5.62
N ALA A 707 -14.96 32.99 -4.97
CA ALA A 707 -15.14 33.41 -3.57
C ALA A 707 -16.37 34.32 -3.39
N ASP A 708 -16.65 35.21 -4.35
CA ASP A 708 -17.81 36.10 -4.31
C ASP A 708 -19.14 35.32 -4.38
N GLU A 709 -19.22 34.32 -5.27
CA GLU A 709 -20.37 33.41 -5.35
C GLU A 709 -20.54 32.62 -4.04
N ALA A 710 -19.44 32.08 -3.49
CA ALA A 710 -19.45 31.36 -2.24
C ALA A 710 -19.98 32.22 -1.08
N LEU A 711 -19.57 33.49 -1.00
CA LEU A 711 -20.05 34.45 0.00
C LEU A 711 -21.53 34.78 -0.17
N ALA A 712 -22.01 34.93 -1.42
CA ALA A 712 -23.42 35.16 -1.71
C ALA A 712 -24.28 33.94 -1.34
N ILE A 713 -23.79 32.72 -1.61
CA ILE A 713 -24.44 31.47 -1.21
C ILE A 713 -24.50 31.34 0.31
N ALA A 714 -23.43 31.74 1.02
CA ALA A 714 -23.40 31.68 2.48
C ALA A 714 -24.48 32.54 3.16
N ASP A 715 -24.88 33.66 2.53
CA ASP A 715 -25.99 34.48 3.01
C ASP A 715 -27.36 33.78 2.91
N VAL A 716 -27.47 32.73 2.08
CA VAL A 716 -28.70 31.94 1.89
C VAL A 716 -28.68 30.65 2.73
N LEU A 717 -27.53 29.96 2.77
CA LEU A 717 -27.39 28.68 3.49
C LEU A 717 -27.29 28.84 5.01
N ASP A 718 -26.79 29.99 5.47
CA ASP A 718 -26.44 30.29 6.87
C ASP A 718 -25.33 29.38 7.43
N PHE A 719 -24.52 29.91 8.35
CA PHE A 719 -23.42 29.16 8.97
C PHE A 719 -23.92 28.22 10.07
N PRO A 720 -23.23 27.09 10.34
CA PRO A 720 -22.02 26.57 9.69
C PRO A 720 -22.23 25.94 8.30
N ILE A 721 -21.20 26.02 7.45
CA ILE A 721 -21.23 25.51 6.07
C ILE A 721 -20.09 24.51 5.87
N LEU A 722 -20.36 23.39 5.21
CA LEU A 722 -19.36 22.44 4.74
C LEU A 722 -18.95 22.81 3.31
N VAL A 723 -17.69 23.17 3.13
CA VAL A 723 -17.10 23.46 1.81
C VAL A 723 -16.43 22.19 1.29
N ARG A 724 -16.78 21.76 0.07
CA ARG A 724 -16.22 20.56 -0.56
C ARG A 724 -15.80 20.83 -2.01
N PRO A 725 -14.59 20.45 -2.42
CA PRO A 725 -14.24 20.39 -3.85
C PRO A 725 -14.95 19.20 -4.53
N SER A 726 -15.24 19.33 -5.83
CA SER A 726 -15.84 18.23 -6.62
C SER A 726 -14.80 17.15 -6.99
N TYR A 727 -15.25 15.89 -7.17
CA TYR A 727 -14.45 14.72 -7.60
C TYR A 727 -13.23 14.40 -6.70
N VAL A 728 -13.39 14.47 -5.38
CA VAL A 728 -12.37 14.11 -4.38
C VAL A 728 -12.78 12.90 -3.54
N LEU A 729 -11.80 12.18 -2.98
CA LEU A 729 -12.04 11.03 -2.11
C LEU A 729 -11.43 11.27 -0.71
N GLY A 730 -12.03 10.65 0.31
CA GLY A 730 -11.54 10.73 1.69
C GLY A 730 -11.65 12.13 2.27
N GLY A 731 -12.59 12.93 1.77
CA GLY A 731 -12.82 14.31 2.15
C GLY A 731 -11.69 15.28 1.84
N GLN A 732 -10.83 14.99 0.84
CA GLN A 732 -9.67 15.83 0.54
C GLN A 732 -10.09 17.29 0.26
N GLY A 733 -9.54 18.23 1.03
CA GLY A 733 -9.86 19.66 0.93
C GLY A 733 -11.23 20.07 1.50
N MET A 734 -11.99 19.15 2.10
CA MET A 734 -13.24 19.49 2.77
C MET A 734 -12.99 20.22 4.09
N LYS A 735 -13.80 21.24 4.39
CA LYS A 735 -13.70 22.00 5.65
C LYS A 735 -15.05 22.54 6.07
N ILE A 736 -15.34 22.46 7.37
CA ILE A 736 -16.48 23.14 7.98
C ILE A 736 -16.02 24.56 8.33
N VAL A 737 -16.73 25.56 7.83
CA VAL A 737 -16.46 26.99 8.07
C VAL A 737 -17.62 27.59 8.86
N ILE A 738 -17.30 28.48 9.80
CA ILE A 738 -18.29 29.07 10.71
C ILE A 738 -18.51 30.57 10.48
N ASN A 739 -17.78 31.19 9.55
CA ASN A 739 -17.93 32.60 9.20
C ASN A 739 -17.42 32.89 7.78
N LYS A 740 -17.79 34.08 7.26
CA LYS A 740 -17.43 34.54 5.91
C LYS A 740 -15.92 34.61 5.66
N LYS A 741 -15.14 34.98 6.67
CA LYS A 741 -13.68 35.11 6.53
C LYS A 741 -13.03 33.74 6.30
N GLU A 742 -13.39 32.74 7.11
CA GLU A 742 -12.90 31.37 6.95
C GLU A 742 -13.33 30.76 5.61
N LEU A 743 -14.57 31.06 5.17
CA LEU A 743 -15.07 30.63 3.87
C LEU A 743 -14.22 31.22 2.73
N GLU A 744 -14.00 32.53 2.75
CA GLU A 744 -13.21 33.23 1.73
C GLU A 744 -11.77 32.69 1.66
N GLU A 745 -11.08 32.60 2.81
CA GLU A 745 -9.71 32.07 2.89
C GLU A 745 -9.63 30.64 2.34
N HIS A 746 -10.54 29.77 2.76
CA HIS A 746 -10.56 28.37 2.33
C HIS A 746 -10.88 28.19 0.84
N VAL A 747 -11.87 28.94 0.33
CA VAL A 747 -12.24 28.92 -1.10
C VAL A 747 -11.08 29.38 -1.97
N ILE A 748 -10.40 30.46 -1.58
CA ILE A 748 -9.24 30.97 -2.32
C ILE A 748 -8.12 29.93 -2.37
N ASP A 749 -7.83 29.26 -1.25
CA ASP A 749 -6.76 28.26 -1.19
C ASP A 749 -7.11 26.98 -1.96
N LEU A 750 -8.39 26.57 -1.94
CA LEU A 750 -8.88 25.48 -2.79
C LEU A 750 -8.80 25.82 -4.28
N LEU A 751 -9.22 27.00 -4.71
CA LEU A 751 -9.16 27.39 -6.13
C LEU A 751 -7.72 27.58 -6.63
N LYS A 752 -6.77 27.96 -5.76
CA LYS A 752 -5.34 27.95 -6.09
C LYS A 752 -4.80 26.54 -6.28
N SER A 753 -5.19 25.60 -5.40
CA SER A 753 -4.69 24.23 -5.44
C SER A 753 -5.38 23.37 -6.50
N ILE A 754 -6.65 23.66 -6.81
CA ILE A 754 -7.44 22.99 -7.86
C ILE A 754 -8.13 24.05 -8.74
N PRO A 755 -7.39 24.67 -9.68
CA PRO A 755 -7.94 25.70 -10.55
C PRO A 755 -9.13 25.21 -11.38
N GLY A 756 -10.20 26.02 -11.42
CA GLY A 756 -11.42 25.71 -12.19
C GLY A 756 -12.32 24.63 -11.57
N ASN A 757 -12.07 24.23 -10.32
CA ASN A 757 -12.97 23.32 -9.61
C ASN A 757 -14.27 24.04 -9.19
N LYS A 758 -15.38 23.31 -9.24
CA LYS A 758 -16.66 23.73 -8.67
C LYS A 758 -16.69 23.37 -7.19
N LEU A 759 -16.86 24.37 -6.34
CA LEU A 759 -16.96 24.20 -4.89
C LEU A 759 -18.41 24.04 -4.47
N LEU A 760 -18.68 22.98 -3.73
CA LEU A 760 -19.97 22.68 -3.15
C LEU A 760 -20.02 23.29 -1.75
N LEU A 761 -21.06 24.07 -1.47
CA LEU A 761 -21.34 24.60 -0.15
C LEU A 761 -22.61 23.91 0.35
N ASP A 762 -22.48 23.02 1.32
CA ASP A 762 -23.60 22.33 1.96
C ASP A 762 -23.88 22.97 3.33
N HIS A 763 -25.15 23.17 3.68
CA HIS A 763 -25.53 23.53 5.05
C HIS A 763 -25.15 22.38 5.99
N TYR A 764 -24.29 22.66 6.96
CA TYR A 764 -23.79 21.64 7.87
C TYR A 764 -24.85 21.27 8.90
N LEU A 765 -25.22 19.98 8.94
CA LEU A 765 -26.24 19.46 9.86
C LEU A 765 -25.64 19.26 11.27
N ASP A 766 -25.46 20.35 12.00
CA ASP A 766 -24.88 20.31 13.34
C ASP A 766 -25.69 19.41 14.29
N GLY A 767 -24.98 18.61 15.10
CA GLY A 767 -25.55 17.65 16.04
C GLY A 767 -26.20 16.42 15.42
N ALA A 768 -26.11 16.22 14.10
CA ALA A 768 -26.64 15.03 13.44
C ALA A 768 -25.84 13.76 13.77
N ILE A 769 -26.52 12.61 13.76
CA ILE A 769 -25.89 11.29 13.80
C ILE A 769 -25.48 10.93 12.36
N GLU A 770 -24.30 10.36 12.18
CA GLU A 770 -23.89 9.82 10.88
C GLU A 770 -24.11 8.30 10.85
N ALA A 771 -24.63 7.81 9.74
CA ALA A 771 -24.83 6.39 9.51
C ALA A 771 -24.53 6.07 8.05
N GLU A 772 -24.26 4.81 7.75
CA GLU A 772 -24.09 4.34 6.39
C GLU A 772 -24.75 3.00 6.17
N ALA A 773 -25.18 2.75 4.94
CA ALA A 773 -25.73 1.46 4.53
C ALA A 773 -25.03 0.97 3.27
N ASP A 774 -24.56 -0.27 3.33
CA ASP A 774 -24.03 -0.99 2.18
C ASP A 774 -25.09 -1.97 1.67
N ALA A 775 -25.20 -2.09 0.34
CA ALA A 775 -26.16 -2.97 -0.31
C ALA A 775 -25.62 -3.59 -1.61
N ILE A 776 -26.24 -4.70 -2.01
CA ILE A 776 -26.07 -5.33 -3.32
C ILE A 776 -27.36 -5.11 -4.12
N CYS A 777 -27.23 -4.69 -5.37
CA CYS A 777 -28.33 -4.45 -6.29
C CYS A 777 -28.08 -5.18 -7.62
N ASP A 778 -29.10 -5.81 -8.21
CA ASP A 778 -29.04 -6.41 -9.56
C ASP A 778 -29.78 -5.59 -10.63
N GLY A 779 -30.15 -4.35 -10.29
CA GLY A 779 -30.96 -3.44 -11.10
C GLY A 779 -32.47 -3.53 -10.84
N GLU A 780 -32.93 -4.62 -10.21
CA GLU A 780 -34.35 -4.84 -9.88
C GLU A 780 -34.57 -5.09 -8.38
N ASN A 781 -33.68 -5.85 -7.77
CA ASN A 781 -33.73 -6.28 -6.38
C ASN A 781 -32.54 -5.68 -5.62
N VAL A 782 -32.80 -5.27 -4.38
CA VAL A 782 -31.79 -4.65 -3.50
C VAL A 782 -31.78 -5.39 -2.17
N TYR A 783 -30.60 -5.87 -1.76
CA TYR A 783 -30.35 -6.46 -0.46
C TYR A 783 -29.36 -5.60 0.33
N ILE A 784 -29.78 -5.08 1.47
CA ILE A 784 -28.94 -4.28 2.36
C ILE A 784 -28.09 -5.25 3.19
N ILE A 785 -26.77 -5.20 2.99
CA ILE A 785 -25.82 -6.12 3.63
C ILE A 785 -25.46 -5.69 5.05
N GLY A 786 -25.55 -4.39 5.35
CA GLY A 786 -25.29 -3.85 6.68
C GLY A 786 -25.69 -2.39 6.77
N ILE A 787 -26.14 -1.97 7.95
CA ILE A 787 -26.37 -0.58 8.32
C ILE A 787 -25.50 -0.31 9.54
N MET A 788 -24.66 0.71 9.49
CA MET A 788 -23.76 1.07 10.57
C MET A 788 -24.08 2.47 11.09
N GLU A 789 -23.99 2.65 12.39
CA GLU A 789 -24.13 3.95 13.05
C GLU A 789 -22.77 4.37 13.63
N HIS A 790 -22.35 5.60 13.30
CA HIS A 790 -21.12 6.17 13.83
C HIS A 790 -21.30 6.58 15.30
N ILE A 791 -20.26 6.39 16.09
CA ILE A 791 -20.23 6.81 17.50
C ILE A 791 -19.95 8.32 17.57
N GLU A 792 -19.05 8.80 16.72
CA GLU A 792 -18.79 10.21 16.49
C GLU A 792 -19.98 10.89 15.78
N PRO A 793 -20.24 12.19 16.05
CA PRO A 793 -21.29 12.91 15.33
C PRO A 793 -20.90 13.19 13.87
N CYS A 794 -21.91 13.46 13.04
CA CYS A 794 -21.73 13.91 11.67
C CYS A 794 -20.75 15.08 11.61
N GLY A 795 -19.82 15.03 10.66
CA GLY A 795 -18.73 16.01 10.50
C GLY A 795 -17.35 15.48 10.78
N ILE A 796 -17.24 14.31 11.43
CA ILE A 796 -16.04 13.47 11.39
C ILE A 796 -16.22 12.46 10.26
N HIS A 797 -15.27 12.43 9.32
CA HIS A 797 -15.33 11.54 8.17
C HIS A 797 -15.55 10.07 8.58
N SER A 798 -16.40 9.33 7.85
CA SER A 798 -16.73 7.92 8.11
C SER A 798 -15.52 7.00 8.33
N GLY A 799 -14.45 7.22 7.54
CA GLY A 799 -13.18 6.52 7.68
C GLY A 799 -12.47 6.72 9.03
N ASP A 800 -12.67 7.85 9.70
CA ASP A 800 -12.07 8.22 10.99
C ASP A 800 -13.02 8.02 12.17
N SER A 801 -14.25 7.58 11.91
CA SER A 801 -15.25 7.29 12.93
C SER A 801 -15.20 5.83 13.35
N ASN A 802 -15.42 5.61 14.64
CA ASN A 802 -15.87 4.33 15.16
C ASN A 802 -17.31 4.10 14.72
N ALA A 803 -17.65 2.88 14.30
CA ALA A 803 -18.99 2.58 13.82
C ALA A 803 -19.47 1.23 14.36
N THR A 804 -20.75 1.14 14.69
CA THR A 804 -21.38 -0.07 15.24
C THR A 804 -22.25 -0.77 14.20
N LEU A 805 -22.21 -2.09 14.18
CA LEU A 805 -23.07 -2.97 13.42
C LEU A 805 -23.67 -4.01 14.39
N PRO A 806 -25.00 -4.11 14.54
CA PRO A 806 -26.03 -3.18 14.04
C PRO A 806 -25.94 -1.80 14.73
N PRO A 807 -26.74 -0.81 14.29
CA PRO A 807 -26.85 0.50 14.94
C PRO A 807 -27.25 0.39 16.42
N PHE A 808 -26.74 1.27 17.27
CA PHE A 808 -26.89 1.21 18.72
C PHE A 808 -28.00 2.13 19.27
N ASN A 809 -28.36 3.20 18.55
CA ASN A 809 -29.25 4.25 19.04
C ASN A 809 -30.23 4.79 17.96
N LEU A 810 -30.26 4.20 16.76
CA LEU A 810 -31.26 4.56 15.74
C LEU A 810 -32.64 3.92 16.01
N GLY A 811 -33.69 4.74 16.07
CA GLY A 811 -35.08 4.27 16.23
C GLY A 811 -35.65 3.56 15.00
N GLU A 812 -36.70 2.75 15.18
CA GLU A 812 -37.29 1.95 14.10
C GLU A 812 -37.75 2.79 12.89
N PHE A 813 -38.30 3.98 13.15
CA PHE A 813 -38.75 4.90 12.10
C PHE A 813 -37.58 5.40 11.23
N VAL A 814 -36.47 5.77 11.86
CA VAL A 814 -35.23 6.18 11.17
C VAL A 814 -34.64 5.00 10.41
N MET A 815 -34.58 3.82 11.01
CA MET A 815 -34.10 2.59 10.37
C MET A 815 -34.92 2.24 9.12
N GLN A 816 -36.24 2.43 9.16
CA GLN A 816 -37.09 2.18 8.00
C GLN A 816 -36.84 3.20 6.88
N GLN A 817 -36.67 4.49 7.22
CA GLN A 817 -36.29 5.52 6.25
C GLN A 817 -34.95 5.21 5.57
N ILE A 818 -33.92 4.79 6.32
CA ILE A 818 -32.64 4.37 5.73
C ILE A 818 -32.85 3.24 4.73
N LYS A 819 -33.60 2.19 5.11
CA LYS A 819 -33.88 1.06 4.22
C LYS A 819 -34.61 1.48 2.94
N ASP A 820 -35.63 2.32 3.08
CA ASP A 820 -36.44 2.77 1.95
C ASP A 820 -35.65 3.68 1.01
N HIS A 821 -34.87 4.62 1.56
CA HIS A 821 -33.99 5.48 0.78
C HIS A 821 -32.90 4.67 0.07
N THR A 822 -32.26 3.71 0.75
CA THR A 822 -31.24 2.86 0.13
C THR A 822 -31.78 2.12 -1.08
N LYS A 823 -32.94 1.46 -0.94
CA LYS A 823 -33.57 0.74 -2.05
C LYS A 823 -33.92 1.67 -3.20
N LYS A 824 -34.51 2.82 -2.91
CA LYS A 824 -34.95 3.79 -3.91
C LYS A 824 -33.77 4.38 -4.69
N ILE A 825 -32.68 4.73 -3.99
CA ILE A 825 -31.47 5.27 -4.60
C ILE A 825 -30.77 4.22 -5.46
N ALA A 826 -30.59 3.00 -4.95
CA ALA A 826 -29.94 1.93 -5.70
C ALA A 826 -30.63 1.63 -7.04
N LEU A 827 -31.97 1.58 -7.03
CA LEU A 827 -32.78 1.38 -8.23
C LEU A 827 -32.77 2.61 -9.15
N ALA A 828 -32.89 3.83 -8.60
CA ALA A 828 -32.87 5.06 -9.40
C ALA A 828 -31.52 5.29 -10.10
N LEU A 829 -30.42 4.86 -9.48
CA LEU A 829 -29.09 4.88 -10.09
C LEU A 829 -28.85 3.73 -11.08
N ASN A 830 -29.77 2.77 -11.21
CA ASN A 830 -29.58 1.52 -11.97
C ASN A 830 -28.29 0.78 -11.55
N THR A 831 -28.08 0.67 -10.23
CA THR A 831 -26.89 0.03 -9.67
C THR A 831 -26.89 -1.47 -9.99
N VAL A 832 -25.74 -2.00 -10.41
CA VAL A 832 -25.52 -3.45 -10.57
C VAL A 832 -24.20 -3.82 -9.89
N GLY A 833 -24.29 -4.50 -8.75
CA GLY A 833 -23.17 -4.78 -7.85
C GLY A 833 -23.35 -4.09 -6.49
N LEU A 834 -22.26 -3.59 -5.91
CA LEU A 834 -22.26 -2.92 -4.61
C LEU A 834 -22.67 -1.44 -4.70
N ILE A 835 -23.32 -0.94 -3.65
CA ILE A 835 -23.55 0.48 -3.40
C ILE A 835 -23.45 0.78 -1.90
N ASN A 836 -22.79 1.87 -1.57
CA ASN A 836 -22.73 2.47 -0.24
C ASN A 836 -23.48 3.79 -0.24
N ILE A 837 -24.24 4.08 0.81
CA ILE A 837 -24.95 5.35 0.97
C ILE A 837 -24.70 5.86 2.38
N GLN A 838 -24.31 7.13 2.47
CA GLN A 838 -24.04 7.81 3.74
C GLN A 838 -25.19 8.76 4.08
N PHE A 839 -25.54 8.79 5.35
CA PHE A 839 -26.70 9.47 5.90
C PHE A 839 -26.31 10.38 7.06
N ALA A 840 -26.97 11.54 7.14
CA ALA A 840 -27.02 12.37 8.34
C ALA A 840 -28.45 12.31 8.90
N ILE A 841 -28.60 11.96 10.17
CA ILE A 841 -29.89 11.86 10.85
C ILE A 841 -30.03 13.03 11.82
N LYS A 842 -31.06 13.85 11.63
CA LYS A 842 -31.40 14.97 12.50
C LYS A 842 -32.90 15.10 12.64
N ASP A 843 -33.39 15.26 13.87
CA ASP A 843 -34.81 15.40 14.20
C ASP A 843 -35.68 14.30 13.55
N ASP A 844 -35.23 13.05 13.64
CA ASP A 844 -35.83 11.84 13.02
C ASP A 844 -35.96 11.87 11.48
N VAL A 845 -35.29 12.81 10.80
CA VAL A 845 -35.21 12.88 9.34
C VAL A 845 -33.87 12.34 8.85
N VAL A 846 -33.91 11.48 7.84
CA VAL A 846 -32.72 10.88 7.21
C VAL A 846 -32.35 11.67 5.96
N TYR A 847 -31.24 12.42 6.03
CA TYR A 847 -30.68 13.19 4.93
C TYR A 847 -29.58 12.42 4.22
N ILE A 848 -29.57 12.42 2.88
CA ILE A 848 -28.50 11.78 2.10
C ILE A 848 -27.28 12.68 2.01
N ILE A 849 -26.13 12.19 2.46
CA ILE A 849 -24.84 12.84 2.29
C ILE A 849 -24.30 12.52 0.90
N GLU A 850 -24.13 11.25 0.55
CA GLU A 850 -23.65 10.80 -0.75
C GLU A 850 -24.04 9.34 -1.02
N ALA A 851 -23.99 8.94 -2.29
CA ALA A 851 -24.11 7.55 -2.72
C ALA A 851 -22.91 7.16 -3.58
N ASN A 852 -22.35 6.00 -3.30
CA ASN A 852 -21.16 5.46 -3.94
C ASN A 852 -21.54 4.10 -4.54
N PRO A 853 -21.97 4.02 -5.82
CA PRO A 853 -22.39 2.76 -6.46
C PRO A 853 -21.20 1.88 -6.86
N ARG A 854 -20.41 1.53 -5.85
CA ARG A 854 -19.14 0.79 -5.89
C ARG A 854 -18.88 0.12 -4.54
N ALA A 855 -17.81 -0.65 -4.45
CA ALA A 855 -17.32 -1.12 -3.15
C ALA A 855 -16.92 0.06 -2.25
N SER A 856 -17.30 -0.03 -0.98
CA SER A 856 -16.84 0.84 0.10
C SER A 856 -15.80 0.13 0.96
N ARG A 857 -15.08 0.91 1.78
CA ARG A 857 -14.08 0.38 2.70
C ARG A 857 -14.68 -0.48 3.82
N THR A 858 -15.99 -0.40 4.04
CA THR A 858 -16.70 -1.08 5.12
C THR A 858 -17.20 -2.46 4.73
N VAL A 859 -17.21 -2.79 3.43
CA VAL A 859 -17.64 -4.11 2.95
C VAL A 859 -16.85 -5.26 3.60
N PRO A 860 -15.50 -5.21 3.72
CA PRO A 860 -14.76 -6.28 4.40
C PRO A 860 -15.16 -6.42 5.87
N PHE A 861 -15.34 -5.29 6.59
CA PHE A 861 -15.81 -5.28 7.97
C PHE A 861 -17.18 -5.96 8.10
N ILE A 862 -18.16 -5.57 7.27
CA ILE A 862 -19.51 -6.17 7.28
C ILE A 862 -19.45 -7.66 6.94
N ALA A 863 -18.67 -8.04 5.91
CA ALA A 863 -18.50 -9.42 5.49
C ALA A 863 -17.94 -10.29 6.63
N LYS A 864 -16.95 -9.79 7.38
CA LYS A 864 -16.37 -10.49 8.54
C LYS A 864 -17.30 -10.53 9.74
N ALA A 865 -17.98 -9.43 10.05
CA ALA A 865 -18.91 -9.35 11.17
C ALA A 865 -20.09 -10.31 11.00
N TYR A 866 -20.64 -10.42 9.79
CA TYR A 866 -21.75 -11.32 9.48
C TYR A 866 -21.33 -12.70 8.96
N LYS A 867 -20.04 -12.92 8.68
CA LYS A 867 -19.49 -14.16 8.09
C LYS A 867 -20.13 -14.52 6.75
N GLU A 868 -20.28 -13.52 5.89
CA GLU A 868 -20.94 -13.61 4.57
C GLU A 868 -20.02 -13.07 3.45
N PRO A 869 -19.83 -13.79 2.33
CA PRO A 869 -18.91 -13.38 1.27
C PRO A 869 -19.55 -12.37 0.30
N TYR A 870 -19.99 -11.22 0.82
CA TYR A 870 -20.78 -10.24 0.05
C TYR A 870 -20.12 -9.74 -1.24
N VAL A 871 -18.79 -9.59 -1.28
CA VAL A 871 -18.07 -9.20 -2.51
C VAL A 871 -18.19 -10.27 -3.59
N ASN A 872 -18.14 -11.56 -3.22
CA ASN A 872 -18.31 -12.67 -4.15
C ASN A 872 -19.72 -12.62 -4.77
N TYR A 873 -20.75 -12.44 -3.93
CA TYR A 873 -22.13 -12.32 -4.39
C TYR A 873 -22.33 -11.12 -5.33
N ALA A 874 -21.83 -9.94 -4.93
CA ALA A 874 -21.93 -8.74 -5.75
C ALA A 874 -21.19 -8.88 -7.08
N THR A 875 -20.04 -9.54 -7.11
CA THR A 875 -19.30 -9.79 -8.35
C THR A 875 -20.07 -10.70 -9.29
N LYS A 876 -20.69 -11.77 -8.78
CA LYS A 876 -21.56 -12.65 -9.59
C LYS A 876 -22.75 -11.91 -10.19
N VAL A 877 -23.29 -10.93 -9.46
CA VAL A 877 -24.32 -10.00 -9.97
C VAL A 877 -23.76 -9.09 -11.06
N MET A 878 -22.58 -8.49 -10.86
CA MET A 878 -21.90 -7.65 -11.86
C MET A 878 -21.60 -8.39 -13.17
N LEU A 879 -21.31 -9.68 -13.08
CA LEU A 879 -21.07 -10.57 -14.23
C LEU A 879 -22.38 -10.95 -14.97
N GLY A 880 -23.53 -10.79 -14.33
CA GLY A 880 -24.83 -11.20 -14.87
C GLY A 880 -25.13 -12.69 -14.73
N GLU A 881 -24.31 -13.42 -13.95
CA GLU A 881 -24.44 -14.87 -13.73
C GLU A 881 -25.47 -15.22 -12.64
N LYS A 882 -25.75 -14.26 -11.75
CA LYS A 882 -26.70 -14.40 -10.63
C LYS A 882 -27.51 -13.12 -10.43
N LYS A 883 -28.72 -13.28 -9.90
CA LYS A 883 -29.53 -12.21 -9.31
C LYS A 883 -29.35 -12.18 -7.80
N VAL A 884 -29.70 -11.06 -7.17
CA VAL A 884 -29.71 -10.94 -5.70
C VAL A 884 -30.62 -12.01 -5.07
N THR A 885 -31.72 -12.36 -5.74
CA THR A 885 -32.67 -13.38 -5.28
C THR A 885 -32.17 -14.82 -5.39
N ASP A 886 -31.02 -15.06 -6.04
CA ASP A 886 -30.44 -16.40 -6.18
C ASP A 886 -29.59 -16.81 -4.96
N PHE A 887 -29.35 -15.88 -4.04
CA PHE A 887 -28.56 -16.11 -2.83
C PHE A 887 -29.47 -16.28 -1.61
N GLU A 888 -29.09 -17.22 -0.74
CA GLU A 888 -29.66 -17.36 0.60
C GLU A 888 -28.74 -16.67 1.60
N PHE A 889 -29.12 -15.48 2.05
CA PHE A 889 -28.34 -14.71 3.02
C PHE A 889 -28.63 -15.19 4.45
N ASN A 890 -27.59 -15.51 5.22
CA ASN A 890 -27.69 -16.02 6.58
C ASN A 890 -26.66 -15.35 7.53
N PRO A 891 -26.75 -14.02 7.72
CA PRO A 891 -25.77 -13.26 8.51
C PRO A 891 -25.70 -13.75 9.97
N GLN A 892 -24.48 -14.03 10.45
CA GLN A 892 -24.20 -14.56 11.78
C GLN A 892 -23.53 -13.50 12.66
N LEU A 893 -24.31 -12.78 13.48
CA LEU A 893 -23.79 -11.86 14.48
C LEU A 893 -24.57 -11.95 15.79
N LYS A 894 -23.86 -12.01 16.92
CA LYS A 894 -24.41 -11.87 18.27
C LYS A 894 -23.87 -10.58 18.87
N GLY A 895 -24.72 -9.81 19.56
CA GLY A 895 -24.33 -8.52 20.13
C GLY A 895 -24.01 -7.50 19.04
N TYR A 896 -22.85 -6.86 19.14
CA TYR A 896 -22.40 -5.80 18.24
C TYR A 896 -20.96 -6.04 17.76
N ALA A 897 -20.70 -5.67 16.51
CA ALA A 897 -19.37 -5.47 15.98
C ALA A 897 -19.09 -3.96 15.91
N ILE A 898 -17.91 -3.55 16.37
CA ILE A 898 -17.46 -2.16 16.36
C ILE A 898 -16.22 -2.06 15.47
N LYS A 899 -16.31 -1.26 14.42
CA LYS A 899 -15.17 -0.84 13.61
C LYS A 899 -14.45 0.27 14.37
N GLN A 900 -13.15 0.13 14.56
CA GLN A 900 -12.30 1.12 15.22
C GLN A 900 -11.20 1.60 14.27
N PRO A 901 -11.13 2.91 13.96
CA PRO A 901 -10.07 3.46 13.12
C PRO A 901 -8.76 3.57 13.89
N VAL A 902 -7.64 3.39 13.18
CA VAL A 902 -6.29 3.49 13.73
C VAL A 902 -5.53 4.60 13.03
N PHE A 903 -4.85 5.43 13.82
CA PHE A 903 -4.17 6.63 13.37
C PHE A 903 -2.66 6.54 13.57
N SER A 904 -1.91 7.08 12.61
CA SER A 904 -0.44 7.18 12.68
C SER A 904 0.04 8.57 13.15
N PHE A 905 -0.71 9.26 14.02
CA PHE A 905 -0.36 10.62 14.49
C PHE A 905 0.98 10.69 15.22
N ASN A 906 1.44 9.59 15.81
CA ASN A 906 2.76 9.48 16.45
C ASN A 906 3.93 9.67 15.45
N LYS A 907 3.69 9.47 14.14
CA LYS A 907 4.68 9.76 13.08
C LYS A 907 4.76 11.25 12.72
N PHE A 908 3.80 12.05 13.17
CA PHE A 908 3.71 13.48 12.89
C PHE A 908 3.45 14.29 14.16
N PRO A 909 4.45 14.46 15.05
CA PRO A 909 4.27 15.06 16.37
C PRO A 909 3.75 16.51 16.34
N ASN A 910 4.09 17.26 15.30
CA ASN A 910 3.67 18.67 15.12
C ASN A 910 2.26 18.82 14.54
N VAL A 911 1.62 17.72 14.14
CA VAL A 911 0.30 17.75 13.52
C VAL A 911 -0.78 17.76 14.58
N ASN A 912 -1.79 18.60 14.37
CA ASN A 912 -2.94 18.65 15.25
C ASN A 912 -3.79 17.37 15.12
N LYS A 913 -3.97 16.64 16.23
CA LYS A 913 -4.72 15.38 16.32
C LYS A 913 -6.24 15.55 16.21
N LYS A 914 -6.72 16.65 15.62
CA LYS A 914 -8.13 16.91 15.38
C LYS A 914 -8.66 16.08 14.22
N LEU A 915 -9.85 15.54 14.42
CA LEU A 915 -10.68 14.91 13.40
C LEU A 915 -11.63 15.93 12.79
N GLY A 916 -12.06 15.66 11.57
CA GLY A 916 -12.97 16.52 10.82
C GLY A 916 -13.44 15.82 9.54
N PRO A 917 -13.91 16.57 8.53
CA PRO A 917 -14.49 16.00 7.32
C PRO A 917 -13.45 15.37 6.38
N GLU A 918 -12.15 15.55 6.65
CA GLU A 918 -11.07 14.90 5.91
C GLU A 918 -10.51 13.70 6.70
N MET A 919 -10.46 12.54 6.06
CA MET A 919 -9.94 11.28 6.62
C MET A 919 -8.43 11.31 6.86
N LYS A 920 -7.99 10.78 8.01
CA LYS A 920 -6.59 10.68 8.44
C LYS A 920 -6.19 9.29 8.97
N SER A 921 -7.12 8.38 9.21
CA SER A 921 -6.82 7.01 9.66
C SER A 921 -6.08 6.22 8.58
N THR A 922 -5.19 5.32 9.01
CA THR A 922 -4.38 4.47 8.12
C THR A 922 -4.90 3.04 8.01
N GLY A 923 -5.69 2.60 8.97
CA GLY A 923 -6.28 1.26 9.01
C GLY A 923 -7.40 1.15 10.02
N GLU A 924 -7.90 -0.07 10.22
CA GLU A 924 -9.01 -0.35 11.12
C GLU A 924 -8.85 -1.69 11.85
N SER A 925 -9.54 -1.81 12.99
CA SER A 925 -9.72 -3.07 13.71
C SER A 925 -11.20 -3.32 13.98
N ILE A 926 -11.55 -4.59 14.19
CA ILE A 926 -12.89 -5.02 14.61
C ILE A 926 -12.87 -5.46 16.08
N LEU A 927 -13.87 -5.02 16.82
CA LEU A 927 -14.13 -5.42 18.20
C LEU A 927 -15.54 -5.98 18.30
N PHE A 928 -15.68 -7.18 18.90
CA PHE A 928 -16.99 -7.76 19.18
C PHE A 928 -17.33 -7.60 20.66
N ILE A 929 -18.54 -7.10 20.94
CA ILE A 929 -19.10 -7.00 22.29
C ILE A 929 -20.47 -7.68 22.33
N GLU A 930 -20.84 -8.29 23.45
CA GLU A 930 -22.15 -8.89 23.62
C GLU A 930 -23.22 -7.84 23.94
N SER A 931 -22.82 -6.77 24.64
CA SER A 931 -23.74 -5.73 25.13
C SER A 931 -23.08 -4.35 25.19
N LEU A 932 -23.86 -3.30 24.89
CA LEU A 932 -23.47 -1.88 25.04
C LEU A 932 -23.17 -1.45 26.50
N LYS A 933 -23.21 -2.39 27.45
CA LYS A 933 -22.88 -2.17 28.86
C LYS A 933 -21.43 -2.48 29.19
N GLU A 934 -20.70 -3.06 28.25
CA GLU A 934 -19.28 -3.38 28.41
C GLU A 934 -18.43 -2.09 28.44
N ASP A 935 -17.35 -2.12 29.21
CA ASP A 935 -16.49 -0.96 29.46
C ASP A 935 -15.89 -0.44 28.15
N GLU A 936 -15.59 -1.35 27.22
CA GLU A 936 -15.06 -1.07 25.89
C GLU A 936 -15.95 -0.10 25.11
N PHE A 937 -17.28 -0.27 25.15
CA PHE A 937 -18.21 0.65 24.48
C PHE A 937 -18.30 1.99 25.21
N TYR A 938 -18.36 1.98 26.54
CA TYR A 938 -18.42 3.22 27.33
C TYR A 938 -17.17 4.09 27.13
N ASP A 939 -15.99 3.47 27.04
CA ASP A 939 -14.73 4.17 26.79
C ASP A 939 -14.73 4.84 25.42
N LEU A 940 -15.21 4.17 24.37
CA LEU A 940 -15.34 4.76 23.04
C LEU A 940 -16.38 5.88 23.03
N TYR A 941 -17.57 5.60 23.55
CA TYR A 941 -18.67 6.55 23.55
C TYR A 941 -18.34 7.81 24.37
N SER A 942 -17.68 7.68 25.52
CA SER A 942 -17.27 8.84 26.32
C SER A 942 -16.23 9.73 25.61
N ARG A 943 -15.38 9.14 24.77
CA ARG A 943 -14.34 9.83 24.00
C ARG A 943 -14.79 10.29 22.60
N ARG A 944 -16.04 10.05 22.20
CA ARG A 944 -16.59 10.42 20.87
C ARG A 944 -16.45 11.89 20.49
N LYS A 945 -16.23 12.78 21.47
CA LYS A 945 -16.02 14.22 21.26
C LYS A 945 -14.58 14.68 21.48
N MET A 946 -13.68 13.78 21.86
CA MET A 946 -12.31 14.10 22.28
C MET A 946 -11.50 14.78 21.17
N TYR A 947 -11.71 14.36 19.93
CA TYR A 947 -10.97 14.87 18.77
C TYR A 947 -11.80 15.74 17.83
N LEU A 948 -13.05 16.06 18.17
CA LEU A 948 -13.84 17.04 17.42
C LEU A 948 -13.12 18.39 17.46
N SER A 949 -13.00 19.04 16.30
CA SER A 949 -12.67 20.46 16.25
C SER A 949 -13.74 21.31 16.94
N LYS A 950 -13.42 22.60 17.19
CA LYS A 950 -14.35 23.59 17.76
C LYS A 950 -15.74 23.54 17.14
#